data_AF-A0A8T2UVZ7-F1
#
_entry.id   AF-A0A8T2UVZ7-F1
#
_cell.length_a   1.000
_cell.length_b   1.000
_cell.length_c   1.000
_cell.angle_alpha   90.00
_cell.angle_beta   90.00
_cell.angle_gamma   90.00
#
_symmetry.space_group_name_H-M   'P 1'
#
loop_
_entity.id
_entity.type
_entity.pdbx_description
1 polymer ?
#
loop_
_entity_poly.entity_id
_entity_poly.type
_entity_poly.pdbx_seq_one_letter_code
_entity_poly.pdbx_strand_id
1 'polypeptide(L)'
;MPPQLFHKLLRFNRHGQPNERALIALLKSYAQRNDLETAYSMHAEVARLQLLDPSIASSLVTFYAKCDHLDIAVSLFEEFPSKSVVLWNSIIDAYADYGCHDKVFHCFEEMQADGFCPDAMTYVCILKACGSGQAAGKGHEICAKLERQGLMKRNLIVGNALISMYVKCGYIAKAQHIFYNLSVRDRVSWNTLISGYANCGLGEEAFRCFEQMQCDGITPDGVTCVCCLKACCGILSIGKGQVIHAEIERQGFTRINHYVSSILVDFYGKCGLLAEAFEVFQRLPYKDVVIWNALLGGYIESGNGAEVLNFHGNMHNIGILPDELSYICFLKACSNLREIQKGKWVHAEIEKQGIWKGDPLINYALIDMYANCGVLLQAQHVFDMIVIKDAPSWNALIAGYSAHGHYKDVLRCYEQMQLEGVLPDAHTLVYTLKACGIIGAITQGTRLRLEIEEQGFLNRSVFICNALIDMYVRIGMLSEAQEVFDSLPVKDIVAWNTLFVGYAMHSIGEEALDRFQQMQGDGVCPNAVTYVCILKACSSLGAIDYGKKFHVEIERLGLADRDHVLGNIIVNMYARCGLLSIAKEVFNKLRVRDVTSWTALMTGYAHLGQSEDVFQFFDGMIKDHVRPNLVTYLVVLMACNRATLFDRSQTLFESMTTEHGVFPALEHHTCVIDLLGRSGKLDLAILMIRENAHPLDSVVWQSLLNACKRWGSTQIGEQAFKNIFDQI
;
A
#
# COMPACT_ATOMS: atom_id res chain seq x y z
N MET A 1 -3.00 27.27 45.23
CA MET A 1 -2.68 28.54 45.94
C MET A 1 -3.49 28.59 47.25
N PRO A 2 -3.02 29.13 48.39
CA PRO A 2 -3.80 29.11 49.63
C PRO A 2 -5.04 30.04 49.58
N PRO A 3 -6.17 29.69 50.21
CA PRO A 3 -7.40 30.51 50.27
C PRO A 3 -7.19 31.95 50.78
N GLN A 4 -6.13 32.16 51.56
CA GLN A 4 -5.79 33.48 52.12
C GLN A 4 -5.31 34.49 51.06
N LEU A 5 -4.81 34.04 49.90
CA LEU A 5 -4.43 34.93 48.79
C LEU A 5 -5.61 35.29 47.90
N PHE A 6 -6.63 34.41 47.83
CA PHE A 6 -7.91 34.66 47.17
C PHE A 6 -8.66 35.83 47.83
N HIS A 7 -8.66 35.88 49.16
CA HIS A 7 -9.17 37.04 49.92
C HIS A 7 -8.38 38.33 49.71
N LYS A 8 -7.08 38.27 49.39
CA LYS A 8 -6.25 39.46 49.06
C LYS A 8 -6.46 39.98 47.64
N LEU A 9 -6.83 39.11 46.69
CA LEU A 9 -7.07 39.45 45.29
C LEU A 9 -8.50 39.94 45.03
N LEU A 10 -9.47 39.49 45.82
CA LEU A 10 -10.77 40.14 45.96
C LEU A 10 -10.58 41.47 46.71
N ARG A 11 -10.05 42.49 46.04
CA ARG A 11 -10.20 43.87 46.50
C ARG A 11 -11.70 44.14 46.54
N PHE A 12 -12.29 44.05 47.73
CA PHE A 12 -13.66 44.44 47.95
C PHE A 12 -13.83 45.89 47.50
N ASN A 13 -14.84 46.14 46.67
CA ASN A 13 -15.21 47.51 46.33
C ASN A 13 -15.60 48.25 47.62
N ARG A 14 -15.72 49.59 47.62
CA ARG A 14 -16.03 50.42 48.82
C ARG A 14 -17.31 49.99 49.60
N HIS A 15 -18.09 49.05 49.07
CA HIS A 15 -19.31 48.47 49.65
C HIS A 15 -19.19 47.00 50.10
N GLY A 16 -17.99 46.39 50.14
CA GLY A 16 -17.84 45.02 50.66
C GLY A 16 -18.25 43.90 49.68
N GLN A 17 -18.36 44.19 48.37
CA GLN A 17 -18.62 43.18 47.34
C GLN A 17 -17.34 42.75 46.59
N PRO A 18 -17.18 41.45 46.28
CA PRO A 18 -16.04 40.93 45.52
C PRO A 18 -15.97 41.53 44.10
N ASN A 19 -14.76 41.78 43.59
CA ASN A 19 -14.58 42.30 42.24
C ASN A 19 -14.77 41.18 41.19
N GLU A 20 -15.97 41.11 40.63
CA GLU A 20 -16.41 40.10 39.64
C GLU A 20 -15.47 40.00 38.43
N ARG A 21 -14.92 41.14 37.95
CA ARG A 21 -13.96 41.14 36.83
C ARG A 21 -12.63 40.47 37.17
N ALA A 22 -12.16 40.61 38.41
CA ALA A 22 -10.94 39.95 38.86
C ALA A 22 -11.16 38.44 39.02
N LEU A 23 -12.34 38.03 39.48
CA LEU A 23 -12.75 36.63 39.58
C LEU A 23 -12.81 35.96 38.20
N ILE A 24 -13.43 36.60 37.21
CA ILE A 24 -13.52 36.11 35.82
C ILE A 24 -12.13 35.98 35.18
N ALA A 25 -11.24 36.96 35.40
CA ALA A 25 -9.87 36.91 34.88
C ALA A 25 -9.06 35.76 35.51
N LEU A 26 -9.25 35.51 36.80
CA LEU A 26 -8.62 34.38 37.50
C LEU A 26 -9.15 33.04 36.97
N LEU A 27 -10.46 32.86 36.85
CA LEU A 27 -11.07 31.65 36.29
C LEU A 27 -10.57 31.35 34.87
N LYS A 28 -10.45 32.38 34.01
CA LYS A 28 -9.87 32.24 32.66
C LYS A 28 -8.39 31.84 32.69
N SER A 29 -7.60 32.40 33.63
CA SER A 29 -6.20 32.02 33.82
C SER A 29 -6.04 30.58 34.32
N TYR A 30 -6.94 30.10 35.20
CA TYR A 30 -6.89 28.73 35.71
C TYR A 30 -7.40 27.71 34.68
N ALA A 31 -8.38 28.08 33.85
CA ALA A 31 -8.82 27.26 32.71
C ALA A 31 -7.67 26.98 31.73
N GLN A 32 -6.72 27.91 31.58
CA GLN A 32 -5.53 27.71 30.75
C GLN A 32 -4.47 26.79 31.41
N ARG A 33 -4.55 26.57 32.73
CA ARG A 33 -3.56 25.80 33.51
C ARG A 33 -4.07 24.43 33.97
N ASN A 34 -5.32 24.10 33.67
CA ASN A 34 -5.97 22.84 34.04
C ASN A 34 -5.91 22.51 35.57
N ASP A 35 -6.01 23.54 36.42
CA ASP A 35 -5.92 23.41 37.88
C ASP A 35 -7.32 23.15 38.49
N LEU A 36 -7.69 21.87 38.62
CA LEU A 36 -9.00 21.40 39.07
C LEU A 36 -9.27 21.67 40.56
N GLU A 37 -8.29 21.47 41.44
CA GLU A 37 -8.47 21.62 42.90
C GLU A 37 -8.84 23.05 43.29
N THR A 38 -8.17 24.03 42.68
CA THR A 38 -8.44 25.44 42.99
C THR A 38 -9.77 25.92 42.39
N ALA A 39 -10.19 25.37 41.25
CA ALA A 39 -11.48 25.70 40.65
C ALA A 39 -12.66 25.14 41.45
N TYR A 40 -12.57 23.92 42.01
CA TYR A 40 -13.58 23.42 42.95
C TYR A 40 -13.68 24.30 44.20
N SER A 41 -12.54 24.75 44.74
CA SER A 41 -12.53 25.68 45.87
C SER A 41 -13.17 27.04 45.52
N MET A 42 -12.97 27.54 44.29
CA MET A 42 -13.59 28.79 43.83
C MET A 42 -15.07 28.62 43.54
N HIS A 43 -15.49 27.52 42.94
CA HIS A 43 -16.89 27.20 42.70
C HIS A 43 -17.67 27.09 44.02
N ALA A 44 -17.12 26.41 45.03
CA ALA A 44 -17.70 26.34 46.38
C ALA A 44 -17.84 27.74 47.02
N GLU A 45 -16.87 28.63 46.80
CA GLU A 45 -16.88 29.99 47.32
C GLU A 45 -17.86 30.92 46.58
N VAL A 46 -18.00 30.75 45.25
CA VAL A 46 -19.03 31.42 44.43
C VAL A 46 -20.44 31.01 44.86
N ALA A 47 -20.64 29.72 45.13
CA ALA A 47 -21.91 29.19 45.66
C ALA A 47 -22.19 29.72 47.08
N ARG A 48 -21.16 29.79 47.95
CA ARG A 48 -21.26 30.33 49.32
C ARG A 48 -21.64 31.81 49.35
N LEU A 49 -21.15 32.60 48.39
CA LEU A 49 -21.39 34.04 48.27
C LEU A 49 -22.66 34.40 47.48
N GLN A 50 -23.42 33.41 46.97
CA GLN A 50 -24.63 33.59 46.16
C GLN A 50 -24.46 34.60 45.01
N LEU A 51 -23.32 34.54 44.32
CA LEU A 51 -23.05 35.41 43.19
C LEU A 51 -23.84 34.92 41.96
N LEU A 52 -25.03 35.48 41.76
CA LEU A 52 -25.97 35.15 40.66
C LEU A 52 -25.62 35.82 39.32
N ASP A 53 -24.35 36.19 39.08
CA ASP A 53 -23.97 36.84 37.82
C ASP A 53 -23.81 35.80 36.68
N PRO A 54 -24.59 35.91 35.59
CA PRO A 54 -24.46 35.03 34.41
C PRO A 54 -23.06 35.03 33.77
N SER A 55 -22.24 36.07 33.98
CA SER A 55 -20.88 36.17 33.43
C SER A 55 -19.87 35.28 34.19
N ILE A 56 -20.09 35.09 35.49
CA ILE A 56 -19.32 34.16 36.34
C ILE A 56 -19.71 32.72 35.98
N ALA A 57 -21.01 32.45 35.82
CA ALA A 57 -21.52 31.15 35.38
C ALA A 57 -20.92 30.73 34.03
N SER A 58 -20.90 31.62 33.03
CA SER A 58 -20.28 31.37 31.73
C SER A 58 -18.80 30.99 31.84
N SER A 59 -18.07 31.66 32.74
CA SER A 59 -16.64 31.40 32.95
C SER A 59 -16.39 30.07 33.65
N LEU A 60 -17.27 29.65 34.57
CA LEU A 60 -17.23 28.33 35.21
C LEU A 60 -17.58 27.20 34.24
N VAL A 61 -18.64 27.37 33.43
CA VAL A 61 -19.00 26.41 32.37
C VAL A 61 -17.84 26.22 31.38
N THR A 62 -17.23 27.32 30.92
CA THR A 62 -16.07 27.28 30.02
C THR A 62 -14.86 26.61 30.68
N PHE A 63 -14.66 26.82 31.99
CA PHE A 63 -13.59 26.16 32.74
C PHE A 63 -13.81 24.65 32.79
N TYR A 64 -14.96 24.19 33.27
CA TYR A 64 -15.23 22.75 33.43
C TYR A 64 -15.24 22.01 32.10
N ALA A 65 -15.75 22.65 31.03
CA ALA A 65 -15.68 22.11 29.68
C ALA A 65 -14.25 21.95 29.15
N LYS A 66 -13.32 22.86 29.51
CA LYS A 66 -11.91 22.76 29.11
C LYS A 66 -11.10 21.75 29.92
N CYS A 67 -11.60 21.38 31.11
CA CYS A 67 -10.97 20.40 31.99
C CYS A 67 -11.58 19.00 31.82
N ASP A 68 -12.17 18.70 30.66
CA ASP A 68 -12.80 17.43 30.33
C ASP A 68 -14.02 17.02 31.21
N HIS A 69 -14.64 17.94 31.95
CA HIS A 69 -15.82 17.69 32.79
C HIS A 69 -17.12 18.31 32.25
N LEU A 70 -17.62 17.80 31.13
CA LEU A 70 -18.85 18.27 30.49
C LEU A 70 -20.08 18.13 31.41
N ASP A 71 -20.18 17.05 32.17
CA ASP A 71 -21.35 16.77 33.02
C ASP A 71 -21.56 17.86 34.08
N ILE A 72 -20.48 18.35 34.66
CA ILE A 72 -20.50 19.44 35.66
C ILE A 72 -20.81 20.79 35.00
N ALA A 73 -20.31 21.00 33.78
CA ALA A 73 -20.62 22.20 33.00
C ALA A 73 -22.12 22.26 32.64
N VAL A 74 -22.74 21.12 32.34
CA VAL A 74 -24.18 21.00 32.05
C VAL A 74 -25.01 21.19 33.31
N SER A 75 -24.64 20.56 34.43
CA SER A 75 -25.39 20.74 35.69
C SER A 75 -25.37 22.20 36.15
N LEU A 76 -24.22 22.87 36.00
CA LEU A 76 -24.10 24.31 36.26
C LEU A 76 -24.95 25.16 35.33
N PHE A 77 -25.15 24.76 34.09
CA PHE A 77 -26.02 25.51 33.19
C PHE A 77 -27.51 25.40 33.61
N GLU A 78 -27.93 24.22 34.08
CA GLU A 78 -29.31 23.96 34.50
C GLU A 78 -29.66 24.60 35.86
N GLU A 79 -28.71 24.65 36.79
CA GLU A 79 -28.92 25.19 38.14
C GLU A 79 -29.04 26.74 38.18
N PHE A 80 -28.53 27.45 37.16
CA PHE A 80 -28.55 28.92 37.13
C PHE A 80 -29.89 29.49 36.62
N PRO A 81 -30.67 30.23 37.45
CA PRO A 81 -32.03 30.68 37.09
C PRO A 81 -32.07 31.78 36.03
N SER A 82 -31.03 32.63 35.96
CA SER A 82 -30.93 33.74 35.01
C SER A 82 -29.95 33.40 33.89
N LYS A 83 -30.47 32.89 32.77
CA LYS A 83 -29.67 32.61 31.58
C LYS A 83 -29.35 33.91 30.83
N SER A 84 -28.13 34.03 30.30
CA SER A 84 -27.72 35.11 29.40
C SER A 84 -27.23 34.54 28.08
N VAL A 85 -27.20 35.36 27.02
CA VAL A 85 -26.65 34.97 25.71
C VAL A 85 -25.22 34.43 25.84
N VAL A 86 -24.42 35.00 26.76
CA VAL A 86 -23.03 34.60 27.00
C VAL A 86 -22.94 33.22 27.66
N LEU A 87 -23.86 32.92 28.58
CA LEU A 87 -23.96 31.60 29.21
C LEU A 87 -24.41 30.52 28.21
N TRP A 88 -25.42 30.84 27.37
CA TRP A 88 -25.84 29.99 26.25
C TRP A 88 -24.69 29.72 25.27
N ASN A 89 -23.92 30.74 24.88
CA ASN A 89 -22.76 30.58 24.01
C ASN A 89 -21.68 29.66 24.62
N SER A 90 -21.50 29.70 25.95
CA SER A 90 -20.51 28.88 26.65
C SER A 90 -20.86 27.40 26.64
N ILE A 91 -22.14 27.06 26.87
CA ILE A 91 -22.58 25.66 26.83
C ILE A 91 -22.65 25.13 25.40
N ILE A 92 -23.02 25.97 24.42
CA ILE A 92 -23.02 25.60 23.00
C ILE A 92 -21.60 25.35 22.50
N ASP A 93 -20.62 26.19 22.89
CA ASP A 93 -19.21 25.95 22.54
C ASP A 93 -18.66 24.69 23.20
N ALA A 94 -19.02 24.43 24.46
CA ALA A 94 -18.67 23.20 25.15
C ALA A 94 -19.22 21.97 24.41
N TYR A 95 -20.52 21.93 24.08
CA TYR A 95 -21.08 20.81 23.30
C TYR A 95 -20.43 20.67 21.91
N ALA A 96 -20.03 21.79 21.28
CA ALA A 96 -19.35 21.77 19.99
C ALA A 96 -17.93 21.17 20.08
N ASP A 97 -17.19 21.42 21.15
CA ASP A 97 -15.84 20.86 21.38
C ASP A 97 -15.87 19.36 21.64
N TYR A 98 -16.90 18.86 22.32
CA TYR A 98 -17.10 17.43 22.59
C TYR A 98 -17.77 16.66 21.44
N GLY A 99 -18.03 17.31 20.30
CA GLY A 99 -18.64 16.64 19.14
C GLY A 99 -20.12 16.25 19.32
N CYS A 100 -20.81 16.80 20.32
CA CYS A 100 -22.23 16.53 20.60
C CYS A 100 -23.14 17.43 19.74
N HIS A 101 -23.13 17.21 18.42
CA HIS A 101 -23.75 18.12 17.44
C HIS A 101 -25.27 18.25 17.61
N ASP A 102 -25.98 17.18 17.95
CA ASP A 102 -27.44 17.23 18.15
C ASP A 102 -27.83 18.09 19.35
N LYS A 103 -27.04 18.02 20.44
CA LYS A 103 -27.24 18.85 21.64
C LYS A 103 -26.97 20.33 21.34
N VAL A 104 -25.98 20.64 20.49
CA VAL A 104 -25.72 22.02 20.04
C VAL A 104 -26.94 22.60 19.34
N PHE A 105 -27.56 21.87 18.41
CA PHE A 105 -28.72 22.36 17.68
C PHE A 105 -29.95 22.48 18.58
N HIS A 106 -30.14 21.53 19.49
CA HIS A 106 -31.22 21.59 20.47
C HIS A 106 -31.09 22.82 21.38
N CYS A 107 -29.93 23.06 21.98
CA CYS A 107 -29.68 24.24 22.81
C CYS A 107 -29.87 25.56 22.05
N PHE A 108 -29.56 25.59 20.75
CA PHE A 108 -29.80 26.78 19.92
C PHE A 108 -31.29 27.06 19.69
N GLU A 109 -32.10 26.01 19.51
CA GLU A 109 -33.54 26.13 19.36
C GLU A 109 -34.21 26.54 20.67
N GLU A 110 -33.77 25.97 21.80
CA GLU A 110 -34.22 26.37 23.14
C GLU A 110 -33.89 27.83 23.45
N MET A 111 -32.66 28.27 23.16
CA MET A 111 -32.26 29.67 23.33
C MET A 111 -33.19 30.64 22.58
N GLN A 112 -33.62 30.27 21.38
CA GLN A 112 -34.55 31.07 20.58
C GLN A 112 -35.99 31.01 21.11
N ALA A 113 -36.44 29.84 21.58
CA ALA A 113 -37.75 29.66 22.21
C ALA A 113 -37.87 30.48 23.51
N ASP A 114 -36.79 30.59 24.28
CA ASP A 114 -36.68 31.42 25.48
C ASP A 114 -36.59 32.93 25.16
N GLY A 115 -36.62 33.32 23.88
CA GLY A 115 -36.65 34.71 23.43
C GLY A 115 -35.30 35.41 23.34
N PHE A 116 -34.18 34.69 23.48
CA PHE A 116 -32.84 35.27 23.33
C PHE A 116 -32.45 35.41 21.86
N CYS A 117 -31.94 36.59 21.49
CA CYS A 117 -31.44 36.83 20.13
C CYS A 117 -30.01 36.28 19.98
N PRO A 118 -29.75 35.41 18.99
CA PRO A 118 -28.39 34.94 18.71
C PRO A 118 -27.45 36.07 18.34
N ASP A 119 -26.25 36.06 18.92
CA ASP A 119 -25.18 37.00 18.56
C ASP A 119 -24.17 36.35 17.59
N ALA A 120 -23.15 37.12 17.20
CA ALA A 120 -22.11 36.64 16.30
C ALA A 120 -21.36 35.41 16.85
N MET A 121 -21.16 35.33 18.17
CA MET A 121 -20.49 34.20 18.81
C MET A 121 -21.38 32.96 18.82
N THR A 122 -22.70 33.11 19.03
CA THR A 122 -23.67 32.02 18.91
C THR A 122 -23.55 31.35 17.54
N TYR A 123 -23.53 32.14 16.45
CA TYR A 123 -23.37 31.60 15.10
C TYR A 123 -22.01 30.94 14.87
N VAL A 124 -20.91 31.48 15.42
CA VAL A 124 -19.58 30.86 15.30
C VAL A 124 -19.55 29.48 15.95
N CYS A 125 -20.10 29.32 17.17
CA CYS A 125 -20.12 28.03 17.87
C CYS A 125 -20.97 26.99 17.14
N ILE A 126 -22.12 27.39 16.58
CA ILE A 126 -22.95 26.48 15.80
C ILE A 126 -22.28 26.09 14.49
N LEU A 127 -21.65 27.03 13.79
CA LEU A 127 -20.92 26.73 12.54
C LEU A 127 -19.72 25.83 12.79
N LYS A 128 -19.04 25.98 13.93
CA LYS A 128 -18.00 25.06 14.41
C LYS A 128 -18.56 23.65 14.59
N ALA A 129 -19.71 23.50 15.24
CA ALA A 129 -20.39 22.22 15.38
C ALA A 129 -20.83 21.63 14.02
N CYS A 130 -21.40 22.45 13.12
CA CYS A 130 -21.75 22.01 11.76
C CYS A 130 -20.55 21.50 10.98
N GLY A 131 -19.40 22.18 11.10
CA GLY A 131 -18.18 21.80 10.40
C GLY A 131 -17.56 20.51 10.96
N SER A 132 -17.51 20.35 12.28
CA SER A 132 -16.98 19.14 12.92
C SER A 132 -17.91 17.93 12.71
N GLY A 133 -19.23 18.14 12.73
CA GLY A 133 -20.23 17.08 12.55
C GLY A 133 -20.64 16.81 11.10
N GLN A 134 -19.97 17.44 10.13
CA GLN A 134 -20.30 17.36 8.70
C GLN A 134 -21.78 17.64 8.36
N ALA A 135 -22.47 18.39 9.22
CA ALA A 135 -23.90 18.67 9.12
C ALA A 135 -24.15 19.83 8.14
N ALA A 136 -23.82 19.60 6.86
CA ALA A 136 -23.88 20.63 5.83
C ALA A 136 -25.28 21.22 5.68
N GLY A 137 -26.35 20.42 5.81
CA GLY A 137 -27.74 20.89 5.70
C GLY A 137 -28.07 22.05 6.65
N LYS A 138 -27.75 21.91 7.94
CA LYS A 138 -27.94 22.97 8.94
C LYS A 138 -27.02 24.17 8.70
N GLY A 139 -25.79 23.92 8.25
CA GLY A 139 -24.85 24.97 7.83
C GLY A 139 -25.39 25.84 6.69
N HIS A 140 -26.07 25.25 5.70
CA HIS A 140 -26.70 26.00 4.60
C HIS A 140 -27.87 26.86 5.09
N GLU A 141 -28.71 26.34 6.00
CA GLU A 141 -29.82 27.08 6.59
C GLU A 141 -29.32 28.35 7.31
N ILE A 142 -28.28 28.18 8.14
CA ILE A 142 -27.67 29.28 8.89
C ILE A 142 -27.00 30.28 7.94
N CYS A 143 -26.30 29.81 6.89
CA CYS A 143 -25.71 30.67 5.88
C CYS A 143 -26.76 31.55 5.19
N ALA A 144 -27.90 30.98 4.78
CA ALA A 144 -29.00 31.74 4.16
C ALA A 144 -29.61 32.76 5.15
N LYS A 145 -29.72 32.43 6.44
CA LYS A 145 -30.18 33.34 7.49
C LYS A 145 -29.21 34.53 7.67
N LEU A 146 -27.90 34.26 7.69
CA LEU A 146 -26.85 35.26 7.84
C LEU A 146 -26.74 36.19 6.62
N GLU A 147 -26.99 35.68 5.41
CA GLU A 147 -27.07 36.48 4.18
C GLU A 147 -28.22 37.48 4.24
N ARG A 148 -29.43 37.04 4.61
CA ARG A 148 -30.60 37.92 4.76
C ARG A 148 -30.38 39.02 5.81
N GLN A 149 -29.65 38.71 6.87
CA GLN A 149 -29.32 39.66 7.95
C GLN A 149 -28.14 40.59 7.59
N GLY A 150 -27.43 40.35 6.48
CA GLY A 150 -26.26 41.12 6.06
C GLY A 150 -25.07 41.01 7.03
N LEU A 151 -25.12 40.09 8.00
CA LEU A 151 -24.09 39.92 9.03
C LEU A 151 -22.76 39.45 8.44
N MET A 152 -22.81 38.70 7.33
CA MET A 152 -21.64 38.25 6.58
C MET A 152 -20.70 39.40 6.17
N LYS A 153 -21.25 40.52 5.71
CA LYS A 153 -20.45 41.69 5.27
C LYS A 153 -19.99 42.57 6.43
N ARG A 154 -20.65 42.47 7.58
CA ARG A 154 -20.45 43.34 8.75
C ARG A 154 -19.57 42.70 9.82
N ASN A 155 -19.47 41.36 9.86
CA ASN A 155 -18.73 40.64 10.88
C ASN A 155 -17.81 39.57 10.28
N LEU A 156 -16.51 39.89 10.26
CA LEU A 156 -15.46 39.03 9.70
C LEU A 156 -15.31 37.68 10.41
N ILE A 157 -15.57 37.63 11.72
CA ILE A 157 -15.45 36.41 12.52
C ILE A 157 -16.49 35.37 12.06
N VAL A 158 -17.74 35.82 11.83
CA VAL A 158 -18.81 34.97 11.30
C VAL A 158 -18.49 34.51 9.87
N GLY A 159 -17.95 35.40 9.05
CA GLY A 159 -17.47 35.08 7.70
C GLY A 159 -16.40 33.98 7.70
N ASN A 160 -15.38 34.11 8.54
CA ASN A 160 -14.31 33.11 8.68
C ASN A 160 -14.83 31.76 9.20
N ALA A 161 -15.77 31.77 10.16
CA ALA A 161 -16.42 30.56 10.66
C ALA A 161 -17.24 29.83 9.57
N LEU A 162 -17.94 30.57 8.70
CA LEU A 162 -18.65 30.00 7.56
C LEU A 162 -17.70 29.36 6.55
N ILE A 163 -16.61 30.03 6.19
CA ILE A 163 -15.58 29.47 5.29
C ILE A 163 -15.03 28.18 5.90
N SER A 164 -14.65 28.19 7.19
CA SER A 164 -14.15 26.99 7.87
C SER A 164 -15.17 25.85 7.90
N MET A 165 -16.45 26.15 8.11
CA MET A 165 -17.52 25.15 8.11
C MET A 165 -17.66 24.49 6.74
N TYR A 166 -17.76 25.28 5.67
CA TYR A 166 -17.89 24.75 4.31
C TYR A 166 -16.65 23.98 3.86
N VAL A 167 -15.45 24.43 4.25
CA VAL A 167 -14.19 23.70 4.00
C VAL A 167 -14.23 22.33 4.68
N LYS A 168 -14.58 22.25 5.97
CA LYS A 168 -14.65 20.97 6.71
C LYS A 168 -15.73 20.03 6.16
N CYS A 169 -16.83 20.59 5.64
CA CYS A 169 -17.89 19.83 4.98
C CYS A 169 -17.57 19.45 3.51
N GLY A 170 -16.39 19.80 2.98
CA GLY A 170 -15.97 19.47 1.60
C GLY A 170 -16.56 20.37 0.50
N TYR A 171 -17.31 21.42 0.83
CA TYR A 171 -17.94 22.33 -0.14
C TYR A 171 -17.05 23.54 -0.46
N ILE A 172 -15.87 23.29 -1.05
CA ILE A 172 -14.84 24.32 -1.30
C ILE A 172 -15.32 25.47 -2.20
N ALA A 173 -16.17 25.19 -3.20
CA ALA A 173 -16.72 26.21 -4.09
C ALA A 173 -17.62 27.23 -3.35
N LYS A 174 -18.41 26.76 -2.37
CA LYS A 174 -19.23 27.65 -1.53
C LYS A 174 -18.37 28.45 -0.56
N ALA A 175 -17.32 27.82 0.00
CA ALA A 175 -16.35 28.53 0.82
C ALA A 175 -15.66 29.68 0.05
N GLN A 176 -15.26 29.42 -1.20
CA GLN A 176 -14.68 30.43 -2.09
C GLN A 176 -15.67 31.56 -2.42
N HIS A 177 -16.94 31.24 -2.71
CA HIS A 177 -17.97 32.25 -2.93
C HIS A 177 -18.15 33.18 -1.71
N ILE A 178 -18.18 32.62 -0.50
CA ILE A 178 -18.30 33.40 0.74
C ILE A 178 -17.07 34.28 0.94
N PHE A 179 -15.88 33.74 0.69
CA PHE A 179 -14.63 34.48 0.77
C PHE A 179 -14.59 35.71 -0.15
N TYR A 180 -15.07 35.58 -1.39
CA TYR A 180 -15.15 36.72 -2.31
C TYR A 180 -16.19 37.75 -1.90
N ASN A 181 -17.23 37.34 -1.16
CA ASN A 181 -18.27 38.24 -0.64
C ASN A 181 -17.88 39.00 0.64
N LEU A 182 -16.74 38.68 1.27
CA LEU A 182 -16.22 39.44 2.41
C LEU A 182 -15.76 40.84 1.99
N SER A 183 -16.06 41.85 2.82
CA SER A 183 -15.68 43.25 2.60
C SER A 183 -14.20 43.51 2.87
N VAL A 184 -13.63 42.80 3.85
CA VAL A 184 -12.21 42.80 4.22
C VAL A 184 -11.81 41.36 4.43
N ARG A 185 -10.62 40.97 3.95
CA ARG A 185 -10.04 39.63 4.15
C ARG A 185 -8.84 39.78 5.04
N ASP A 186 -8.81 39.05 6.14
CA ASP A 186 -7.65 39.01 7.03
C ASP A 186 -6.81 37.75 6.79
N ARG A 187 -5.72 37.60 7.55
CA ARG A 187 -4.86 36.41 7.49
C ARG A 187 -5.64 35.12 7.76
N VAL A 188 -6.63 35.16 8.65
CA VAL A 188 -7.44 33.98 9.01
C VAL A 188 -8.34 33.57 7.85
N SER A 189 -8.96 34.53 7.14
CA SER A 189 -9.75 34.26 5.93
C SER A 189 -8.91 33.51 4.88
N TRP A 190 -7.70 34.02 4.59
CA TRP A 190 -6.79 33.43 3.62
C TRP A 190 -6.29 32.04 4.05
N ASN A 191 -5.82 31.91 5.29
CA ASN A 191 -5.32 30.62 5.81
C ASN A 191 -6.39 29.53 5.78
N THR A 192 -7.64 29.88 6.11
CA THR A 192 -8.76 28.92 6.09
C THR A 192 -9.04 28.44 4.67
N LEU A 193 -9.02 29.34 3.68
CA LEU A 193 -9.24 28.99 2.28
C LEU A 193 -8.09 28.18 1.69
N ILE A 194 -6.84 28.60 1.92
CA ILE A 194 -5.63 27.88 1.48
C ILE A 194 -5.59 26.47 2.07
N SER A 195 -5.86 26.33 3.37
CA SER A 195 -5.94 25.01 4.01
C SER A 195 -7.05 24.14 3.41
N GLY A 196 -8.18 24.73 3.03
CA GLY A 196 -9.26 24.01 2.39
C GLY A 196 -8.87 23.46 1.02
N TYR A 197 -8.25 24.29 0.18
CA TYR A 197 -7.72 23.83 -1.11
C TYR A 197 -6.64 22.76 -0.96
N ALA A 198 -5.73 22.92 0.02
CA ALA A 198 -4.71 21.92 0.31
C ALA A 198 -5.31 20.55 0.69
N ASN A 199 -6.30 20.54 1.58
CA ASN A 199 -6.95 19.30 2.04
C ASN A 199 -7.82 18.64 0.95
N CYS A 200 -8.34 19.41 0.00
CA CYS A 200 -9.08 18.89 -1.15
C CYS A 200 -8.18 18.41 -2.31
N GLY A 201 -6.85 18.43 -2.15
CA GLY A 201 -5.91 18.06 -3.21
C GLY A 201 -5.80 19.10 -4.35
N LEU A 202 -6.42 20.27 -4.20
CA LEU A 202 -6.42 21.37 -5.17
C LEU A 202 -5.26 22.34 -4.89
N GLY A 203 -4.05 21.83 -4.75
CA GLY A 203 -2.91 22.64 -4.31
C GLY A 203 -2.51 23.77 -5.28
N GLU A 204 -2.89 23.69 -6.56
CA GLU A 204 -2.70 24.77 -7.54
C GLU A 204 -3.49 26.02 -7.13
N GLU A 205 -4.75 25.83 -6.73
CA GLU A 205 -5.62 26.90 -6.25
C GLU A 205 -5.14 27.43 -4.90
N ALA A 206 -4.62 26.54 -4.03
CA ALA A 206 -4.01 26.94 -2.76
C ALA A 206 -2.83 27.90 -2.99
N PHE A 207 -1.97 27.61 -3.97
CA PHE A 207 -0.82 28.45 -4.30
C PHE A 207 -1.24 29.77 -4.96
N ARG A 208 -2.24 29.78 -5.84
CA ARG A 208 -2.80 31.03 -6.38
C ARG A 208 -3.36 31.93 -5.27
N CYS A 209 -4.02 31.34 -4.27
CA CYS A 209 -4.49 32.09 -3.10
C CYS A 209 -3.32 32.68 -2.29
N PHE A 210 -2.21 31.97 -2.17
CA PHE A 210 -0.99 32.48 -1.53
C PHE A 210 -0.40 33.68 -2.29
N GLU A 211 -0.27 33.60 -3.61
CA GLU A 211 0.22 34.70 -4.44
C GLU A 211 -0.70 35.92 -4.35
N GLN A 212 -2.02 35.71 -4.38
CA GLN A 212 -3.00 36.79 -4.24
C GLN A 212 -2.96 37.42 -2.84
N MET A 213 -2.79 36.63 -1.78
CA MET A 213 -2.61 37.14 -0.42
C MET A 213 -1.40 38.09 -0.32
N GLN A 214 -0.30 37.75 -0.98
CA GLN A 214 0.89 38.61 -1.04
C GLN A 214 0.64 39.87 -1.88
N CYS A 215 -0.07 39.75 -3.02
CA CYS A 215 -0.47 40.91 -3.84
C CYS A 215 -1.38 41.89 -3.08
N ASP A 216 -2.25 41.37 -2.21
CA ASP A 216 -3.12 42.16 -1.32
C ASP A 216 -2.34 42.80 -0.15
N GLY A 217 -1.01 42.62 -0.08
CA GLY A 217 -0.13 43.20 0.94
C GLY A 217 -0.18 42.49 2.30
N ILE A 218 -0.77 41.29 2.36
CA ILE A 218 -0.91 40.53 3.60
C ILE A 218 0.28 39.57 3.71
N THR A 219 1.10 39.76 4.74
CA THR A 219 2.27 38.91 4.98
C THR A 219 1.85 37.49 5.41
N PRO A 220 2.33 36.43 4.73
CA PRO A 220 2.12 35.04 5.14
C PRO A 220 2.67 34.78 6.55
N ASP A 221 1.99 33.94 7.33
CA ASP A 221 2.49 33.46 8.61
C ASP A 221 2.93 31.98 8.53
N GLY A 222 3.41 31.43 9.65
CA GLY A 222 3.82 30.03 9.71
C GLY A 222 2.71 29.05 9.35
N VAL A 223 1.44 29.38 9.66
CA VAL A 223 0.28 28.54 9.30
C VAL A 223 0.06 28.59 7.78
N THR A 224 0.14 29.78 7.17
CA THR A 224 0.09 29.94 5.71
C THR A 224 1.14 29.07 5.02
N CYS A 225 2.39 29.13 5.50
CA CYS A 225 3.50 28.38 4.93
C CYS A 225 3.28 26.86 5.04
N VAL A 226 2.81 26.36 6.20
CA VAL A 226 2.50 24.94 6.38
C VAL A 226 1.39 24.47 5.43
N CYS A 227 0.31 25.24 5.29
CA CYS A 227 -0.78 24.89 4.37
C CYS A 227 -0.29 24.86 2.92
N CYS A 228 0.55 25.81 2.52
CA CYS A 228 1.14 25.84 1.17
C CYS A 228 2.12 24.69 0.95
N LEU A 229 2.97 24.35 1.92
CA LEU A 229 3.86 23.20 1.82
C LEU A 229 3.08 21.89 1.69
N LYS A 230 2.02 21.69 2.49
CA LYS A 230 1.14 20.52 2.37
C LYS A 230 0.47 20.43 0.99
N ALA A 231 0.01 21.57 0.46
CA ALA A 231 -0.51 21.64 -0.91
C ALA A 231 0.56 21.28 -1.96
N CYS A 232 1.80 21.74 -1.76
CA CYS A 232 2.91 21.40 -2.64
C CYS A 232 3.30 19.92 -2.57
N CYS A 233 3.26 19.29 -1.37
CA CYS A 233 3.43 17.85 -1.22
C CYS A 233 2.38 17.07 -2.02
N GLY A 234 1.11 17.48 -1.96
CA GLY A 234 0.02 16.80 -2.67
C GLY A 234 0.15 16.82 -4.19
N ILE A 235 0.77 17.88 -4.76
CA ILE A 235 1.01 18.01 -6.21
C ILE A 235 2.41 17.52 -6.61
N LEU A 236 3.31 17.32 -5.64
CA LEU A 236 4.74 17.08 -5.84
C LEU A 236 5.41 18.22 -6.64
N SER A 237 4.97 19.47 -6.43
CA SER A 237 5.52 20.66 -7.11
C SER A 237 6.73 21.22 -6.38
N ILE A 238 7.92 20.78 -6.79
CA ILE A 238 9.20 21.19 -6.19
C ILE A 238 9.42 22.70 -6.28
N GLY A 239 9.20 23.30 -7.46
CA GLY A 239 9.49 24.72 -7.68
C GLY A 239 8.66 25.64 -6.80
N LYS A 240 7.38 25.32 -6.59
CA LYS A 240 6.49 26.09 -5.71
C LYS A 240 6.87 25.94 -4.24
N GLY A 241 7.22 24.73 -3.81
CA GLY A 241 7.71 24.53 -2.44
C GLY A 241 9.02 25.25 -2.15
N GLN A 242 9.92 25.38 -3.13
CA GLN A 242 11.15 26.18 -3.00
C GLN A 242 10.85 27.69 -2.82
N VAL A 243 9.80 28.22 -3.46
CA VAL A 243 9.34 29.61 -3.23
C VAL A 243 8.88 29.79 -1.78
N ILE A 244 8.12 28.83 -1.24
CA ILE A 244 7.69 28.87 0.17
C ILE A 244 8.89 28.70 1.10
N HIS A 245 9.86 27.86 0.78
CA HIS A 245 11.09 27.71 1.57
C HIS A 245 11.87 29.03 1.64
N ALA A 246 12.07 29.72 0.51
CA ALA A 246 12.71 31.03 0.49
C ALA A 246 11.96 32.06 1.35
N GLU A 247 10.62 32.01 1.36
CA GLU A 247 9.78 32.86 2.22
C GLU A 247 9.95 32.52 3.71
N ILE A 248 10.01 31.24 4.07
CA ILE A 248 10.28 30.76 5.44
C ILE A 248 11.65 31.25 5.93
N GLU A 249 12.68 31.18 5.08
CA GLU A 249 14.02 31.67 5.40
C GLU A 249 14.04 33.20 5.56
N ARG A 250 13.39 33.93 4.65
CA ARG A 250 13.28 35.39 4.68
C ARG A 250 12.62 35.90 5.96
N GLN A 251 11.60 35.19 6.45
CA GLN A 251 10.90 35.52 7.70
C GLN A 251 11.58 34.93 8.96
N GLY A 252 12.61 34.09 8.80
CA GLY A 252 13.34 33.48 9.91
C GLY A 252 12.56 32.41 10.68
N PHE A 253 11.51 31.82 10.07
CA PHE A 253 10.65 30.86 10.75
C PHE A 253 11.37 29.57 11.16
N THR A 254 12.43 29.16 10.45
CA THR A 254 13.25 27.98 10.79
C THR A 254 13.90 28.06 12.18
N ARG A 255 14.11 29.29 12.71
CA ARG A 255 14.71 29.50 14.04
C ARG A 255 13.68 29.62 15.15
N ILE A 256 12.42 29.91 14.80
CA ILE A 256 11.37 30.32 15.73
C ILE A 256 10.26 29.25 15.85
N ASN A 257 10.00 28.50 14.77
CA ASN A 257 8.87 27.57 14.68
C ASN A 257 9.32 26.16 14.26
N HIS A 258 9.42 25.28 15.26
CA HIS A 258 9.79 23.86 15.06
C HIS A 258 8.79 23.12 14.17
N TYR A 259 7.50 23.46 14.22
CA TYR A 259 6.46 22.83 13.41
C TYR A 259 6.58 23.19 11.92
N VAL A 260 6.92 24.45 11.59
CA VAL A 260 7.19 24.83 10.18
C VAL A 260 8.42 24.09 9.66
N SER A 261 9.43 23.92 10.51
CA SER A 261 10.68 23.22 10.16
C SER A 261 10.47 21.74 9.89
N SER A 262 9.66 21.04 10.70
CA SER A 262 9.34 19.63 10.47
C SER A 262 8.55 19.40 9.18
N ILE A 263 7.56 20.26 8.89
CA ILE A 263 6.79 20.20 7.64
C ILE A 263 7.66 20.50 6.42
N LEU A 264 8.67 21.38 6.55
CA LEU A 264 9.61 21.66 5.47
C LEU A 264 10.51 20.46 5.16
N VAL A 265 11.00 19.75 6.18
CA VAL A 265 11.77 18.50 6.01
C VAL A 265 10.88 17.41 5.39
N ASP A 266 9.64 17.25 5.88
CA ASP A 266 8.65 16.32 5.32
C ASP A 266 8.34 16.62 3.85
N PHE A 267 8.24 17.90 3.47
CA PHE A 267 8.02 18.32 2.09
C PHE A 267 9.14 17.84 1.16
N TYR A 268 10.40 18.11 1.50
CA TYR A 268 11.52 17.68 0.66
C TYR A 268 11.62 16.15 0.62
N GLY A 269 11.36 15.47 1.74
CA GLY A 269 11.30 14.01 1.84
C GLY A 269 10.27 13.40 0.87
N LYS A 270 9.02 13.86 0.93
CA LYS A 270 7.91 13.40 0.06
C LYS A 270 8.12 13.72 -1.41
N CYS A 271 8.82 14.81 -1.72
CA CYS A 271 9.19 15.14 -3.09
C CYS A 271 10.38 14.33 -3.63
N GLY A 272 10.96 13.42 -2.84
CA GLY A 272 12.12 12.60 -3.22
C GLY A 272 13.46 13.34 -3.21
N LEU A 273 13.50 14.58 -2.74
CA LEU A 273 14.69 15.43 -2.66
C LEU A 273 15.40 15.26 -1.31
N LEU A 274 15.99 14.08 -1.12
CA LEU A 274 16.57 13.68 0.17
C LEU A 274 17.79 14.52 0.57
N ALA A 275 18.60 14.96 -0.40
CA ALA A 275 19.78 15.77 -0.12
C ALA A 275 19.39 17.13 0.46
N GLU A 276 18.38 17.76 -0.14
CA GLU A 276 17.80 19.03 0.31
C GLU A 276 17.09 18.86 1.66
N ALA A 277 16.34 17.76 1.86
CA ALA A 277 15.73 17.43 3.14
C ALA A 277 16.78 17.34 4.26
N PHE A 278 17.89 16.66 3.99
CA PHE A 278 18.99 16.51 4.94
C PHE A 278 19.76 17.82 5.16
N GLU A 279 19.95 18.64 4.13
CA GLU A 279 20.58 19.96 4.23
C GLU A 279 19.77 20.90 5.13
N VAL A 280 18.45 20.98 4.90
CA VAL A 280 17.53 21.75 5.75
C VAL A 280 17.60 21.22 7.18
N PHE A 281 17.51 19.90 7.37
CA PHE A 281 17.61 19.26 8.67
C PHE A 281 18.91 19.64 9.41
N GLN A 282 20.06 19.58 8.74
CA GLN A 282 21.36 19.93 9.34
C GLN A 282 21.40 21.38 9.83
N ARG A 283 20.83 22.31 9.06
CA ARG A 283 20.78 23.75 9.38
C ARG A 283 19.91 24.09 10.60
N LEU A 284 19.01 23.20 11.02
CA LEU A 284 18.13 23.47 12.16
C LEU A 284 18.90 23.51 13.49
N PRO A 285 18.70 24.54 14.33
CA PRO A 285 19.44 24.71 15.58
C PRO A 285 19.07 23.66 16.64
N TYR A 286 17.84 23.15 16.59
CA TYR A 286 17.34 22.10 17.46
C TYR A 286 16.54 21.09 16.63
N LYS A 287 16.76 19.80 16.91
CA LYS A 287 16.19 18.67 16.18
C LYS A 287 15.49 17.79 17.20
N ASP A 288 14.19 18.03 17.40
CA ASP A 288 13.37 17.15 18.23
C ASP A 288 13.01 15.86 17.49
N VAL A 289 12.36 14.94 18.21
CA VAL A 289 11.92 13.65 17.65
C VAL A 289 10.97 13.83 16.45
N VAL A 290 10.17 14.90 16.42
CA VAL A 290 9.22 15.18 15.33
C VAL A 290 9.96 15.51 14.02
N ILE A 291 11.01 16.33 14.09
CA ILE A 291 11.83 16.66 12.93
C ILE A 291 12.61 15.41 12.45
N TRP A 292 13.09 14.57 13.37
CA TRP A 292 13.69 13.29 13.02
C TRP A 292 12.69 12.38 12.30
N ASN A 293 11.46 12.24 12.80
CA ASN A 293 10.41 11.43 12.17
C ASN A 293 10.08 11.89 10.75
N ALA A 294 10.03 13.21 10.52
CA ALA A 294 9.83 13.77 9.18
C ALA A 294 10.97 13.36 8.22
N LEU A 295 12.22 13.39 8.70
CA LEU A 295 13.37 12.94 7.92
C LEU A 295 13.32 11.42 7.66
N LEU A 296 13.05 10.62 8.70
CA LEU A 296 12.98 9.15 8.60
C LEU A 296 11.88 8.71 7.62
N GLY A 297 10.69 9.31 7.69
CA GLY A 297 9.58 9.02 6.78
C GLY A 297 9.94 9.27 5.32
N GLY A 298 10.54 10.43 5.01
CA GLY A 298 10.97 10.74 3.64
C GLY A 298 12.02 9.76 3.09
N TYR A 299 12.97 9.33 3.93
CA TYR A 299 13.96 8.32 3.53
C TYR A 299 13.36 6.91 3.36
N ILE A 300 12.33 6.56 4.14
CA ILE A 300 11.59 5.29 3.96
C ILE A 300 10.80 5.29 2.65
N GLU A 301 10.04 6.35 2.37
CA GLU A 301 9.19 6.45 1.18
C GLU A 301 10.00 6.44 -0.12
N SER A 302 11.20 7.01 -0.09
CA SER A 302 12.16 6.99 -1.21
C SER A 302 12.95 5.68 -1.35
N GLY A 303 12.72 4.70 -0.46
CA GLY A 303 13.37 3.39 -0.49
C GLY A 303 14.80 3.36 0.06
N ASN A 304 15.28 4.43 0.69
CA ASN A 304 16.63 4.53 1.24
C ASN A 304 16.70 4.08 2.72
N GLY A 305 16.28 2.83 2.96
CA GLY A 305 16.21 2.27 4.31
C GLY A 305 17.58 2.14 5.01
N ALA A 306 18.70 2.08 4.27
CA ALA A 306 20.02 1.89 4.86
C ALA A 306 20.42 3.09 5.72
N GLU A 307 20.15 4.30 5.22
CA GLU A 307 20.41 5.53 5.96
C GLU A 307 19.48 5.69 7.16
N VAL A 308 18.22 5.25 7.07
CA VAL A 308 17.28 5.22 8.20
C VAL A 308 17.86 4.43 9.38
N LEU A 309 18.53 3.31 9.12
CA LEU A 309 19.19 2.51 10.15
C LEU A 309 20.49 3.13 10.67
N ASN A 310 21.18 3.95 9.87
CA ASN A 310 22.30 4.76 10.36
C ASN A 310 21.81 5.88 11.28
N PHE A 311 20.69 6.53 10.93
CA PHE A 311 20.07 7.58 11.74
C PHE A 311 19.60 7.07 13.10
N HIS A 312 19.13 5.83 13.18
CA HIS A 312 18.87 5.18 14.46
C HIS A 312 20.09 5.27 15.42
N GLY A 313 21.29 4.94 14.93
CA GLY A 313 22.53 5.06 15.71
C GLY A 313 22.88 6.51 16.07
N ASN A 314 22.63 7.46 15.16
CA ASN A 314 22.88 8.88 15.40
C ASN A 314 21.94 9.46 16.47
N MET A 315 20.64 9.13 16.44
CA MET A 315 19.68 9.56 17.46
C MET A 315 20.11 9.08 18.86
N HIS A 316 20.55 7.82 18.96
CA HIS A 316 21.07 7.26 20.20
C HIS A 316 22.34 8.00 20.69
N ASN A 317 23.29 8.26 19.79
CA ASN A 317 24.54 8.97 20.14
C ASN A 317 24.31 10.41 20.61
N ILE A 318 23.25 11.07 20.10
CA ILE A 318 22.87 12.43 20.48
C ILE A 318 21.99 12.43 21.76
N GLY A 319 21.53 11.27 22.21
CA GLY A 319 20.68 11.11 23.40
C GLY A 319 19.22 11.48 23.17
N ILE A 320 18.75 11.48 21.92
CA ILE A 320 17.34 11.68 21.58
C ILE A 320 16.66 10.31 21.62
N LEU A 321 15.66 10.15 22.49
CA LEU A 321 14.88 8.92 22.58
C LEU A 321 13.94 8.82 21.38
N PRO A 322 14.00 7.73 20.60
CA PRO A 322 13.02 7.46 19.56
C PRO A 322 11.62 7.29 20.13
N ASP A 323 10.61 7.76 19.40
CA ASP A 323 9.20 7.54 19.73
C ASP A 323 8.60 6.40 18.89
N GLU A 324 7.30 6.16 19.05
CA GLU A 324 6.56 5.11 18.35
C GLU A 324 6.73 5.17 16.82
N LEU A 325 6.61 6.38 16.26
CA LEU A 325 6.78 6.63 14.83
C LEU A 325 8.22 6.39 14.35
N SER A 326 9.21 6.76 15.16
CA SER A 326 10.62 6.46 14.88
C SER A 326 10.84 4.95 14.74
N TYR A 327 10.32 4.16 15.69
CA TYR A 327 10.45 2.71 15.68
C TYR A 327 9.75 2.07 14.49
N ILE A 328 8.55 2.53 14.12
CA ILE A 328 7.86 2.07 12.91
C ILE A 328 8.74 2.31 11.67
N CYS A 329 9.38 3.48 11.55
CA CYS A 329 10.31 3.76 10.46
C CYS A 329 11.52 2.81 10.47
N PHE A 330 12.14 2.57 11.62
CA PHE A 330 13.28 1.65 11.73
C PHE A 330 12.90 0.20 11.38
N LEU A 331 11.74 -0.26 11.84
CA LEU A 331 11.22 -1.59 11.52
C LEU A 331 10.89 -1.71 10.03
N LYS A 332 10.32 -0.66 9.42
CA LYS A 332 10.06 -0.65 7.98
C LYS A 332 11.34 -0.66 7.15
N ALA A 333 12.38 0.06 7.57
CA ALA A 333 13.70 -0.04 6.96
C ALA A 333 14.28 -1.47 7.06
N CYS A 334 14.20 -2.09 8.24
CA CYS A 334 14.65 -3.47 8.43
C CYS A 334 13.88 -4.44 7.53
N SER A 335 12.55 -4.27 7.42
CA SER A 335 11.64 -5.05 6.57
C SER A 335 12.03 -4.94 5.09
N ASN A 336 12.23 -3.71 4.58
CA ASN A 336 12.55 -3.44 3.18
C ASN A 336 13.95 -3.97 2.79
N LEU A 337 14.95 -3.84 3.67
CA LEU A 337 16.31 -4.32 3.42
C LEU A 337 16.53 -5.80 3.77
N ARG A 338 15.56 -6.43 4.45
CA ARG A 338 15.67 -7.77 5.03
C ARG A 338 16.81 -7.90 6.06
N GLU A 339 17.06 -6.83 6.83
CA GLU A 339 18.12 -6.72 7.84
C GLU A 339 17.65 -7.24 9.22
N ILE A 340 17.59 -8.57 9.36
CA ILE A 340 17.02 -9.23 10.54
C ILE A 340 17.75 -8.91 11.86
N GLN A 341 19.07 -8.74 11.84
CA GLN A 341 19.84 -8.52 13.08
C GLN A 341 19.54 -7.15 13.68
N LYS A 342 19.47 -6.12 12.85
CA LYS A 342 19.06 -4.77 13.27
C LYS A 342 17.60 -4.77 13.71
N GLY A 343 16.72 -5.49 13.01
CA GLY A 343 15.32 -5.64 13.40
C GLY A 343 15.13 -6.27 14.79
N LYS A 344 15.89 -7.33 15.11
CA LYS A 344 15.90 -7.94 16.46
C LYS A 344 16.40 -6.99 17.54
N TRP A 345 17.43 -6.20 17.22
CA TRP A 345 17.96 -5.20 18.14
C TRP A 345 16.91 -4.11 18.44
N VAL A 346 16.22 -3.62 17.40
CA VAL A 346 15.12 -2.64 17.54
C VAL A 346 13.97 -3.23 18.38
N HIS A 347 13.59 -4.48 18.12
CA HIS A 347 12.55 -5.16 18.89
C HIS A 347 12.89 -5.24 20.40
N ALA A 348 14.14 -5.59 20.74
CA ALA A 348 14.58 -5.66 22.14
C ALA A 348 14.52 -4.28 22.84
N GLU A 349 14.79 -3.19 22.11
CA GLU A 349 14.67 -1.83 22.66
C GLU A 349 13.20 -1.44 22.89
N ILE A 350 12.30 -1.80 21.97
CA ILE A 350 10.84 -1.60 22.11
C ILE A 350 10.32 -2.35 23.35
N GLU A 351 10.75 -3.60 23.56
CA GLU A 351 10.40 -4.38 24.75
C GLU A 351 10.89 -3.72 26.04
N LYS A 352 12.13 -3.22 26.05
CA LYS A 352 12.74 -2.55 27.19
C LYS A 352 12.03 -1.25 27.56
N GLN A 353 11.52 -0.51 26.57
CA GLN A 353 10.79 0.74 26.79
C GLN A 353 9.30 0.50 27.12
N GLY A 354 8.80 -0.72 26.96
CA GLY A 354 7.41 -1.09 27.30
C GLY A 354 6.36 -0.55 26.32
N ILE A 355 6.78 0.01 25.19
CA ILE A 355 5.92 0.67 24.20
C ILE A 355 4.99 -0.34 23.51
N TRP A 356 5.44 -1.60 23.37
CA TRP A 356 4.70 -2.73 22.78
C TRP A 356 3.25 -2.89 23.29
N LYS A 357 2.96 -2.55 24.56
CA LYS A 357 1.66 -2.84 25.18
C LYS A 357 0.56 -1.85 24.81
N GLY A 358 0.90 -0.71 24.21
CA GLY A 358 -0.04 0.40 23.98
C GLY A 358 -0.48 0.60 22.54
N ASP A 359 0.38 0.33 21.56
CA ASP A 359 0.17 0.75 20.16
C ASP A 359 0.03 -0.44 19.18
N PRO A 360 -1.17 -0.65 18.58
CA PRO A 360 -1.38 -1.64 17.53
C PRO A 360 -0.46 -1.48 16.30
N LEU A 361 -0.03 -0.26 15.98
CA LEU A 361 0.80 0.00 14.79
C LEU A 361 2.21 -0.58 14.94
N ILE A 362 2.80 -0.51 16.13
CA ILE A 362 4.10 -1.13 16.43
C ILE A 362 4.01 -2.65 16.35
N ASN A 363 2.92 -3.23 16.86
CA ASN A 363 2.69 -4.67 16.80
C ASN A 363 2.61 -5.14 15.35
N TYR A 364 1.86 -4.43 14.51
CA TYR A 364 1.82 -4.65 13.05
C TYR A 364 3.22 -4.54 12.43
N ALA A 365 3.96 -3.47 12.71
CA ALA A 365 5.29 -3.23 12.13
C ALA A 365 6.31 -4.31 12.52
N LEU A 366 6.21 -4.87 13.73
CA LEU A 366 7.06 -5.97 14.19
C LEU A 366 6.73 -7.28 13.48
N ILE A 367 5.44 -7.61 13.33
CA ILE A 367 5.02 -8.78 12.55
C ILE A 367 5.47 -8.63 11.09
N ASP A 368 5.22 -7.48 10.46
CA ASP A 368 5.61 -7.19 9.06
C ASP A 368 7.13 -7.31 8.87
N MET A 369 7.93 -6.80 9.81
CA MET A 369 9.39 -6.88 9.76
C MET A 369 9.87 -8.33 9.80
N TYR A 370 9.41 -9.13 10.78
CA TYR A 370 9.81 -10.53 10.88
C TYR A 370 9.30 -11.37 9.71
N ALA A 371 8.07 -11.11 9.26
CA ALA A 371 7.45 -11.76 8.12
C ALA A 371 8.25 -11.53 6.83
N ASN A 372 8.56 -10.28 6.49
CA ASN A 372 9.32 -9.96 5.27
C ASN A 372 10.78 -10.39 5.32
N CYS A 373 11.37 -10.50 6.52
CA CYS A 373 12.69 -11.09 6.73
C CYS A 373 12.69 -12.64 6.65
N GLY A 374 11.53 -13.29 6.51
CA GLY A 374 11.40 -14.74 6.42
C GLY A 374 11.50 -15.50 7.75
N VAL A 375 11.49 -14.80 8.88
CA VAL A 375 11.52 -15.41 10.22
C VAL A 375 10.10 -15.59 10.76
N LEU A 376 9.32 -16.43 10.07
CA LEU A 376 7.88 -16.60 10.32
C LEU A 376 7.55 -17.09 11.73
N LEU A 377 8.40 -17.94 12.33
CA LEU A 377 8.21 -18.39 13.72
C LEU A 377 8.25 -17.23 14.71
N GLN A 378 9.14 -16.26 14.48
CA GLN A 378 9.22 -15.08 15.33
C GLN A 378 8.04 -14.14 15.08
N ALA A 379 7.60 -14.00 13.83
CA ALA A 379 6.38 -13.25 13.49
C ALA A 379 5.15 -13.84 14.20
N GLN A 380 5.01 -15.17 14.21
CA GLN A 380 3.95 -15.87 14.94
C GLN A 380 4.06 -15.64 16.46
N HIS A 381 5.25 -15.75 17.04
CA HIS A 381 5.46 -15.52 18.47
C HIS A 381 5.06 -14.09 18.88
N VAL A 382 5.48 -13.10 18.09
CA VAL A 382 5.13 -11.68 18.25
C VAL A 382 3.60 -11.50 18.17
N PHE A 383 2.95 -12.16 17.22
CA PHE A 383 1.50 -12.15 17.07
C PHE A 383 0.74 -12.80 18.24
N ASP A 384 1.24 -13.93 18.75
CA ASP A 384 0.60 -14.67 19.86
C ASP A 384 0.62 -13.86 21.16
N MET A 385 1.62 -12.99 21.34
CA MET A 385 1.77 -12.09 22.49
C MET A 385 0.79 -10.89 22.47
N ILE A 386 0.09 -10.65 21.36
CA ILE A 386 -0.89 -9.56 21.23
C ILE A 386 -2.20 -9.97 21.94
N VAL A 387 -2.65 -9.11 22.86
CA VAL A 387 -3.87 -9.31 23.66
C VAL A 387 -5.13 -9.13 22.82
N ILE A 388 -5.19 -8.07 21.99
CA ILE A 388 -6.32 -7.79 21.09
C ILE A 388 -5.78 -7.82 19.67
N LYS A 389 -6.12 -8.88 18.93
CA LYS A 389 -5.70 -9.07 17.55
C LYS A 389 -6.69 -8.36 16.63
N ASP A 390 -6.20 -7.33 15.95
CA ASP A 390 -6.96 -6.56 14.97
C ASP A 390 -6.74 -7.07 13.53
N ALA A 391 -7.53 -6.59 12.57
CA ALA A 391 -7.39 -7.00 11.17
C ALA A 391 -5.99 -6.71 10.59
N PRO A 392 -5.33 -5.56 10.86
CA PRO A 392 -3.95 -5.31 10.44
C PRO A 392 -2.93 -6.36 10.90
N SER A 393 -2.94 -6.76 12.18
CA SER A 393 -2.01 -7.77 12.70
C SER A 393 -2.20 -9.14 12.05
N TRP A 394 -3.45 -9.57 11.83
CA TRP A 394 -3.78 -10.76 11.04
C TRP A 394 -3.25 -10.66 9.61
N ASN A 395 -3.45 -9.52 8.95
CA ASN A 395 -3.01 -9.29 7.59
C ASN A 395 -1.49 -9.33 7.43
N ALA A 396 -0.73 -8.77 8.37
CA ALA A 396 0.73 -8.85 8.35
C ALA A 396 1.21 -10.30 8.39
N LEU A 397 0.61 -11.12 9.25
CA LEU A 397 0.94 -12.53 9.40
C LEU A 397 0.56 -13.35 8.14
N ILE A 398 -0.65 -13.16 7.63
CA ILE A 398 -1.17 -13.80 6.43
C ILE A 398 -0.34 -13.42 5.20
N ALA A 399 0.02 -12.13 5.04
CA ALA A 399 0.89 -11.67 3.97
C ALA A 399 2.28 -12.32 4.06
N GLY A 400 2.84 -12.43 5.27
CA GLY A 400 4.10 -13.11 5.54
C GLY A 400 4.12 -14.57 5.11
N TYR A 401 3.12 -15.34 5.53
CA TYR A 401 2.95 -16.74 5.13
C TYR A 401 2.75 -16.88 3.61
N SER A 402 1.95 -16.00 3.00
CA SER A 402 1.69 -16.00 1.55
C SER A 402 2.96 -15.70 0.74
N ALA A 403 3.79 -14.75 1.18
CA ALA A 403 5.03 -14.36 0.51
C ALA A 403 6.10 -15.48 0.51
N HIS A 404 6.09 -16.34 1.54
CA HIS A 404 7.05 -17.43 1.71
C HIS A 404 6.50 -18.80 1.27
N GLY A 405 5.33 -18.84 0.63
CA GLY A 405 4.77 -20.07 0.09
C GLY A 405 4.08 -21.00 1.10
N HIS A 406 3.87 -20.54 2.34
CA HIS A 406 3.18 -21.27 3.40
C HIS A 406 1.65 -21.12 3.28
N TYR A 407 1.10 -21.49 2.13
CA TYR A 407 -0.31 -21.23 1.80
C TYR A 407 -1.30 -21.98 2.70
N LYS A 408 -0.92 -23.12 3.29
CA LYS A 408 -1.78 -23.85 4.24
C LYS A 408 -1.96 -23.06 5.53
N ASP A 409 -0.89 -22.44 6.00
CA ASP A 409 -0.91 -21.59 7.19
C ASP A 409 -1.75 -20.32 6.95
N VAL A 410 -1.75 -19.77 5.73
CA VAL A 410 -2.65 -18.68 5.32
C VAL A 410 -4.12 -19.04 5.55
N LEU A 411 -4.56 -20.22 5.09
CA LEU A 411 -5.95 -20.68 5.27
C LEU A 411 -6.27 -20.93 6.75
N ARG A 412 -5.33 -21.49 7.52
CA ARG A 412 -5.51 -21.68 8.97
C ARG A 412 -5.65 -20.34 9.71
N CYS A 413 -4.83 -19.34 9.36
CA CYS A 413 -4.95 -18.00 9.93
C CYS A 413 -6.28 -17.35 9.58
N TYR A 414 -6.77 -17.52 8.35
CA TYR A 414 -8.09 -17.04 7.94
C TYR A 414 -9.22 -17.65 8.78
N GLU A 415 -9.22 -18.97 8.97
CA GLU A 415 -10.21 -19.66 9.78
C GLU A 415 -10.16 -19.19 11.25
N GLN A 416 -8.96 -19.03 11.82
CA GLN A 416 -8.80 -18.55 13.19
C GLN A 416 -9.27 -17.10 13.36
N MET A 417 -8.98 -16.23 12.38
CA MET A 417 -9.44 -14.84 12.35
C MET A 417 -10.98 -14.76 12.39
N GLN A 418 -11.66 -15.61 11.60
CA GLN A 418 -13.12 -15.72 11.61
C GLN A 418 -13.65 -16.24 12.96
N LEU A 419 -13.00 -17.24 13.55
CA LEU A 419 -13.38 -17.81 14.86
C LEU A 419 -13.26 -16.79 16.01
N GLU A 420 -12.28 -15.88 15.92
CA GLU A 420 -12.10 -14.79 16.88
C GLU A 420 -13.04 -13.59 16.62
N GLY A 421 -13.91 -13.67 15.61
CA GLY A 421 -14.90 -12.65 15.29
C GLY A 421 -14.34 -11.41 14.60
N VAL A 422 -13.10 -11.48 14.08
CA VAL A 422 -12.49 -10.38 13.32
C VAL A 422 -12.91 -10.49 11.86
N LEU A 423 -13.52 -9.44 11.32
CA LEU A 423 -13.99 -9.42 9.94
C LEU A 423 -12.80 -9.35 8.96
N PRO A 424 -12.70 -10.28 7.99
CA PRO A 424 -11.70 -10.21 6.93
C PRO A 424 -11.87 -8.95 6.09
N ASP A 425 -10.76 -8.32 5.72
CA ASP A 425 -10.77 -7.19 4.80
C ASP A 425 -10.36 -7.62 3.38
N ALA A 426 -10.34 -6.64 2.46
CA ALA A 426 -9.97 -6.88 1.07
C ALA A 426 -8.57 -7.50 0.92
N HIS A 427 -7.61 -7.13 1.77
CA HIS A 427 -6.26 -7.67 1.73
C HIS A 427 -6.23 -9.12 2.23
N THR A 428 -6.94 -9.42 3.33
CA THR A 428 -7.10 -10.78 3.82
C THR A 428 -7.63 -11.70 2.72
N LEU A 429 -8.73 -11.29 2.07
CA LEU A 429 -9.40 -12.08 1.04
C LEU A 429 -8.49 -12.36 -0.15
N VAL A 430 -7.70 -11.37 -0.61
CA VAL A 430 -6.78 -11.57 -1.75
C VAL A 430 -5.69 -12.59 -1.44
N TYR A 431 -5.10 -12.55 -0.24
CA TYR A 431 -4.09 -13.56 0.14
C TYR A 431 -4.70 -14.95 0.31
N THR A 432 -5.90 -15.04 0.89
CA THR A 432 -6.63 -16.31 1.05
C THR A 432 -7.03 -16.90 -0.30
N LEU A 433 -7.53 -16.09 -1.23
CA LEU A 433 -7.86 -16.52 -2.60
C LEU A 433 -6.62 -17.02 -3.35
N LYS A 434 -5.50 -16.31 -3.25
CA LYS A 434 -4.21 -16.76 -3.81
C LYS A 434 -3.80 -18.12 -3.22
N ALA A 435 -3.93 -18.30 -1.90
CA ALA A 435 -3.63 -19.57 -1.25
C ALA A 435 -4.56 -20.70 -1.72
N CYS A 436 -5.86 -20.44 -1.86
CA CYS A 436 -6.83 -21.40 -2.42
C CYS A 436 -6.45 -21.80 -3.85
N GLY A 437 -6.09 -20.83 -4.70
CA GLY A 437 -5.71 -21.08 -6.10
C GLY A 437 -4.46 -21.95 -6.23
N ILE A 438 -3.46 -21.75 -5.35
CA ILE A 438 -2.20 -22.51 -5.39
C ILE A 438 -2.35 -23.90 -4.79
N ILE A 439 -3.12 -24.05 -3.70
CA ILE A 439 -3.36 -25.35 -3.07
C ILE A 439 -4.33 -26.21 -3.89
N GLY A 440 -5.21 -25.59 -4.67
CA GLY A 440 -6.34 -26.26 -5.30
C GLY A 440 -7.52 -26.47 -4.35
N ALA A 441 -7.71 -25.59 -3.37
CA ALA A 441 -8.77 -25.72 -2.35
C ALA A 441 -10.13 -25.21 -2.87
N ILE A 442 -10.75 -26.00 -3.75
CA ILE A 442 -11.98 -25.62 -4.49
C ILE A 442 -13.13 -25.25 -3.54
N THR A 443 -13.42 -26.08 -2.54
CA THR A 443 -14.53 -25.88 -1.60
C THR A 443 -14.40 -24.59 -0.79
N GLN A 444 -13.17 -24.24 -0.41
CA GLN A 444 -12.89 -23.00 0.30
C GLN A 444 -13.00 -21.80 -0.63
N GLY A 445 -12.47 -21.90 -1.85
CA GLY A 445 -12.56 -20.85 -2.86
C GLY A 445 -14.00 -20.50 -3.25
N THR A 446 -14.87 -21.50 -3.39
CA THR A 446 -16.30 -21.27 -3.68
C THR A 446 -17.05 -20.69 -2.48
N ARG A 447 -16.73 -21.10 -1.25
CA ARG A 447 -17.25 -20.46 -0.03
C ARG A 447 -16.87 -18.98 0.05
N LEU A 448 -15.60 -18.66 -0.22
CA LEU A 448 -15.11 -17.28 -0.24
C LEU A 448 -15.79 -16.44 -1.31
N ARG A 449 -16.08 -17.00 -2.50
CA ARG A 449 -16.88 -16.29 -3.52
C ARG A 449 -18.20 -15.85 -2.91
N LEU A 450 -18.99 -16.76 -2.35
CA LEU A 450 -20.30 -16.43 -1.75
C LEU A 450 -20.19 -15.35 -0.68
N GLU A 451 -19.19 -15.43 0.21
CA GLU A 451 -18.91 -14.40 1.22
C GLU A 451 -18.63 -13.02 0.58
N ILE A 452 -17.87 -12.98 -0.52
CA ILE A 452 -17.58 -11.75 -1.29
C ILE A 452 -18.83 -11.19 -1.98
N GLU A 453 -19.73 -12.05 -2.48
CA GLU A 453 -21.00 -11.64 -3.10
C GLU A 453 -21.94 -11.03 -2.04
N GLU A 454 -22.08 -11.67 -0.87
CA GLU A 454 -22.90 -11.20 0.25
C GLU A 454 -22.44 -9.84 0.80
N GLN A 455 -21.13 -9.61 0.85
CA GLN A 455 -20.55 -8.34 1.27
C GLN A 455 -20.64 -7.24 0.20
N GLY A 456 -21.14 -7.57 -1.00
CA GLY A 456 -21.28 -6.64 -2.11
C GLY A 456 -19.96 -6.18 -2.72
N PHE A 457 -18.87 -6.93 -2.51
CA PHE A 457 -17.53 -6.55 -2.95
C PHE A 457 -17.33 -6.72 -4.46
N LEU A 458 -18.07 -7.61 -5.13
CA LEU A 458 -17.99 -7.81 -6.59
C LEU A 458 -18.19 -6.51 -7.38
N ASN A 459 -19.09 -5.65 -6.94
CA ASN A 459 -19.38 -4.38 -7.63
C ASN A 459 -18.53 -3.20 -7.12
N ARG A 460 -17.73 -3.40 -6.07
CA ARG A 460 -17.01 -2.33 -5.36
C ARG A 460 -15.49 -2.44 -5.44
N SER A 461 -14.94 -3.62 -5.69
CA SER A 461 -13.49 -3.85 -5.66
C SER A 461 -13.03 -4.73 -6.83
N VAL A 462 -12.48 -4.07 -7.86
CA VAL A 462 -11.83 -4.74 -9.01
C VAL A 462 -10.65 -5.60 -8.54
N PHE A 463 -9.96 -5.19 -7.46
CA PHE A 463 -8.81 -5.90 -6.91
C PHE A 463 -9.16 -7.31 -6.39
N ILE A 464 -10.28 -7.44 -5.67
CA ILE A 464 -10.76 -8.74 -5.18
C ILE A 464 -11.23 -9.61 -6.35
N CYS A 465 -11.92 -9.03 -7.32
CA CYS A 465 -12.37 -9.75 -8.50
C CYS A 465 -11.20 -10.31 -9.33
N ASN A 466 -10.12 -9.53 -9.50
CA ASN A 466 -8.91 -9.99 -10.17
C ASN A 466 -8.26 -11.18 -9.42
N ALA A 467 -8.28 -11.17 -8.08
CA ALA A 467 -7.81 -12.30 -7.27
C ALA A 467 -8.72 -13.54 -7.37
N LEU A 468 -10.05 -13.34 -7.47
CA LEU A 468 -11.01 -14.43 -7.71
C LEU A 468 -10.80 -15.10 -9.08
N ILE A 469 -10.60 -14.30 -10.13
CA ILE A 469 -10.30 -14.81 -11.47
C ILE A 469 -8.99 -15.60 -11.45
N ASP A 470 -7.92 -15.08 -10.82
CA ASP A 470 -6.63 -15.78 -10.70
C ASP A 470 -6.77 -17.11 -9.94
N MET A 471 -7.58 -17.13 -8.86
CA MET A 471 -7.87 -18.34 -8.09
C MET A 471 -8.54 -19.42 -8.96
N TYR A 472 -9.62 -19.09 -9.66
CA TYR A 472 -10.30 -20.04 -10.53
C TYR A 472 -9.44 -20.50 -11.71
N VAL A 473 -8.66 -19.58 -12.30
CA VAL A 473 -7.70 -19.88 -13.37
C VAL A 473 -6.67 -20.92 -12.93
N ARG A 474 -6.08 -20.75 -11.73
CA ARG A 474 -5.07 -21.69 -11.20
C ARG A 474 -5.64 -23.06 -10.87
N ILE A 475 -6.90 -23.10 -10.42
CA ILE A 475 -7.61 -24.36 -10.16
C ILE A 475 -7.99 -25.08 -11.46
N GLY A 476 -8.16 -24.35 -12.57
CA GLY A 476 -8.61 -24.89 -13.86
C GLY A 476 -10.10 -24.74 -14.13
N MET A 477 -10.81 -23.97 -13.32
CA MET A 477 -12.25 -23.67 -13.46
C MET A 477 -12.44 -22.43 -14.32
N LEU A 478 -12.12 -22.54 -15.62
CA LEU A 478 -12.12 -21.40 -16.55
C LEU A 478 -13.52 -20.82 -16.81
N SER A 479 -14.57 -21.65 -16.75
CA SER A 479 -15.96 -21.20 -16.86
C SER A 479 -16.33 -20.21 -15.75
N GLU A 480 -15.99 -20.54 -14.51
CA GLU A 480 -16.27 -19.73 -13.34
C GLU A 480 -15.39 -18.48 -13.30
N ALA A 481 -14.14 -18.58 -13.77
CA ALA A 481 -13.28 -17.42 -13.99
C ALA A 481 -13.92 -16.44 -15.01
N GLN A 482 -14.49 -16.98 -16.09
CA GLN A 482 -15.16 -16.20 -17.13
C GLN A 482 -16.43 -15.53 -16.60
N GLU A 483 -17.24 -16.21 -15.79
CA GLU A 483 -18.43 -15.61 -15.17
C GLU A 483 -18.08 -14.40 -14.30
N VAL A 484 -17.05 -14.52 -13.46
CA VAL A 484 -16.59 -13.41 -12.60
C VAL A 484 -16.08 -12.27 -13.47
N PHE A 485 -15.32 -12.57 -14.51
CA PHE A 485 -14.83 -11.57 -15.46
C PHE A 485 -15.96 -10.83 -16.19
N ASP A 486 -16.99 -11.54 -16.63
CA ASP A 486 -18.14 -10.96 -17.32
C ASP A 486 -18.99 -10.08 -16.40
N SER A 487 -19.02 -10.39 -15.11
CA SER A 487 -19.71 -9.58 -14.09
C SER A 487 -19.05 -8.22 -13.81
N LEU A 488 -17.79 -8.00 -14.24
CA LEU A 488 -17.07 -6.76 -14.01
C LEU A 488 -17.68 -5.57 -14.78
N PRO A 489 -17.99 -4.44 -14.10
CA PRO A 489 -18.51 -3.24 -14.74
C PRO A 489 -17.46 -2.54 -15.62
N VAL A 490 -16.19 -2.61 -15.22
CA VAL A 490 -15.04 -2.13 -16.00
C VAL A 490 -13.96 -3.22 -15.95
N LYS A 491 -13.59 -3.74 -17.12
CA LYS A 491 -12.57 -4.78 -17.28
C LYS A 491 -11.20 -4.12 -17.45
N ASP A 492 -10.41 -4.09 -16.39
CA ASP A 492 -9.06 -3.52 -16.44
C ASP A 492 -8.07 -4.47 -17.14
N ILE A 493 -6.88 -3.96 -17.44
CA ILE A 493 -5.83 -4.74 -18.11
C ILE A 493 -5.37 -5.95 -17.28
N VAL A 494 -5.50 -5.87 -15.95
CA VAL A 494 -5.11 -6.94 -15.04
C VAL A 494 -6.09 -8.11 -15.16
N ALA A 495 -7.40 -7.86 -15.16
CA ALA A 495 -8.44 -8.86 -15.37
C ALA A 495 -8.22 -9.63 -16.69
N TRP A 496 -7.99 -8.90 -17.79
CA TRP A 496 -7.68 -9.49 -19.10
C TRP A 496 -6.43 -10.37 -19.06
N ASN A 497 -5.33 -9.86 -18.49
CA ASN A 497 -4.08 -10.59 -18.39
C ASN A 497 -4.21 -11.85 -17.54
N THR A 498 -4.92 -11.81 -16.41
CA THR A 498 -5.17 -12.98 -15.57
C THR A 498 -5.91 -14.08 -16.34
N LEU A 499 -6.92 -13.70 -17.14
CA LEU A 499 -7.65 -14.63 -17.98
C LEU A 499 -6.76 -15.23 -19.09
N PHE A 500 -5.94 -14.42 -19.76
CA PHE A 500 -5.00 -14.90 -20.77
C PHE A 500 -3.92 -15.82 -20.22
N VAL A 501 -3.45 -15.58 -18.98
CA VAL A 501 -2.56 -16.52 -18.29
C VAL A 501 -3.26 -17.86 -18.13
N GLY A 502 -4.54 -17.88 -17.75
CA GLY A 502 -5.33 -19.10 -17.66
C GLY A 502 -5.46 -19.85 -18.98
N TYR A 503 -5.85 -19.17 -20.04
CA TYR A 503 -5.93 -19.80 -21.36
C TYR A 503 -4.56 -20.34 -21.84
N ALA A 504 -3.48 -19.61 -21.57
CA ALA A 504 -2.13 -20.03 -21.92
C ALA A 504 -1.60 -21.20 -21.07
N MET A 505 -2.07 -21.35 -19.82
CA MET A 505 -1.73 -22.48 -18.95
C MET A 505 -2.47 -23.75 -19.36
N HIS A 506 -3.76 -23.63 -19.68
CA HIS A 506 -4.62 -24.77 -20.06
C HIS A 506 -4.61 -25.09 -21.56
N SER A 507 -3.71 -24.46 -22.33
CA SER A 507 -3.50 -24.68 -23.76
C SER A 507 -4.74 -24.43 -24.64
N ILE A 508 -5.65 -23.56 -24.21
CA ILE A 508 -6.85 -23.17 -24.96
C ILE A 508 -6.56 -21.93 -25.78
N GLY A 509 -5.76 -22.09 -26.84
CA GLY A 509 -5.22 -20.96 -27.59
C GLY A 509 -6.25 -20.21 -28.44
N GLU A 510 -7.34 -20.87 -28.88
CA GLU A 510 -8.33 -20.26 -29.77
C GLU A 510 -9.16 -19.22 -29.02
N GLU A 511 -9.68 -19.58 -27.84
CA GLU A 511 -10.41 -18.67 -26.96
C GLU A 511 -9.54 -17.47 -26.55
N ALA A 512 -8.23 -17.67 -26.33
CA ALA A 512 -7.32 -16.57 -26.03
C ALA A 512 -7.26 -15.52 -27.17
N LEU A 513 -7.25 -15.97 -28.43
CA LEU A 513 -7.20 -15.07 -29.59
C LEU A 513 -8.52 -14.33 -29.81
N ASP A 514 -9.65 -15.02 -29.65
CA ASP A 514 -10.98 -14.40 -29.76
C ASP A 514 -11.17 -13.33 -28.68
N ARG A 515 -10.76 -13.64 -27.44
CA ARG A 515 -10.81 -12.71 -26.31
C ARG A 515 -9.86 -11.53 -26.47
N PHE A 516 -8.71 -11.71 -27.11
CA PHE A 516 -7.81 -10.61 -27.43
C PHE A 516 -8.45 -9.60 -28.40
N GLN A 517 -9.19 -10.07 -29.40
CA GLN A 517 -9.92 -9.18 -30.30
C GLN A 517 -11.00 -8.40 -29.56
N GLN A 518 -11.69 -9.04 -28.60
CA GLN A 518 -12.65 -8.37 -27.73
C GLN A 518 -11.99 -7.29 -26.86
N MET A 519 -10.84 -7.56 -26.25
CA MET A 519 -10.07 -6.58 -25.47
C MET A 519 -9.72 -5.33 -26.29
N GLN A 520 -9.31 -5.51 -27.55
CA GLN A 520 -9.02 -4.40 -28.45
C GLN A 520 -10.30 -3.63 -28.83
N GLY A 521 -11.42 -4.33 -29.05
CA GLY A 521 -12.73 -3.73 -29.29
C GLY A 521 -13.24 -2.88 -28.12
N ASP A 522 -12.95 -3.28 -26.89
CA ASP A 522 -13.27 -2.56 -25.66
C ASP A 522 -12.34 -1.36 -25.39
N GLY A 523 -11.35 -1.12 -26.27
CA GLY A 523 -10.42 0.02 -26.17
C GLY A 523 -9.32 -0.14 -25.13
N VAL A 524 -9.12 -1.35 -24.58
CA VAL A 524 -8.06 -1.62 -23.60
C VAL A 524 -6.74 -1.90 -24.34
N CYS A 525 -5.71 -1.09 -24.05
CA CYS A 525 -4.41 -1.23 -24.71
C CYS A 525 -3.64 -2.46 -24.17
N PRO A 526 -3.19 -3.39 -25.03
CA PRO A 526 -2.34 -4.51 -24.63
C PRO A 526 -1.00 -4.06 -24.03
N ASN A 527 -0.49 -4.82 -23.06
CA ASN A 527 0.86 -4.63 -22.50
C ASN A 527 1.77 -5.85 -22.79
N ALA A 528 3.01 -5.80 -22.30
CA ALA A 528 3.99 -6.87 -22.51
C ALA A 528 3.47 -8.25 -22.05
N VAL A 529 2.79 -8.32 -20.90
CA VAL A 529 2.21 -9.55 -20.37
C VAL A 529 1.10 -10.09 -21.29
N THR A 530 0.26 -9.21 -21.85
CA THR A 530 -0.76 -9.60 -22.83
C THR A 530 -0.11 -10.28 -24.03
N TYR A 531 0.92 -9.66 -24.62
CA TYR A 531 1.61 -10.23 -25.78
C TYR A 531 2.36 -11.53 -25.47
N VAL A 532 2.94 -11.66 -24.28
CA VAL A 532 3.54 -12.92 -23.79
C VAL A 532 2.52 -14.07 -23.87
N CYS A 533 1.32 -13.86 -23.32
CA CYS A 533 0.28 -14.89 -23.29
C CYS A 533 -0.25 -15.22 -24.70
N ILE A 534 -0.52 -14.19 -25.51
CA ILE A 534 -1.08 -14.38 -26.84
C ILE A 534 -0.07 -15.00 -27.81
N LEU A 535 1.20 -14.60 -27.78
CA LEU A 535 2.24 -15.25 -28.59
C LEU A 535 2.45 -16.71 -28.17
N LYS A 536 2.32 -17.02 -26.87
CA LYS A 536 2.34 -18.41 -26.40
C LYS A 536 1.15 -19.20 -26.95
N ALA A 537 -0.06 -18.64 -26.95
CA ALA A 537 -1.23 -19.23 -27.59
C ALA A 537 -1.00 -19.47 -29.10
N CYS A 538 -0.46 -18.47 -29.82
CA CYS A 538 -0.10 -18.63 -31.24
C CYS A 538 0.93 -19.75 -31.45
N SER A 539 1.93 -19.86 -30.57
CA SER A 539 2.97 -20.89 -30.65
C SER A 539 2.42 -22.31 -30.45
N SER A 540 1.40 -22.45 -29.59
CA SER A 540 0.75 -23.74 -29.31
C SER A 540 -0.20 -24.15 -30.43
N LEU A 541 -0.93 -23.19 -31.02
CA LEU A 541 -1.85 -23.43 -32.13
C LEU A 541 -1.18 -23.51 -33.51
N GLY A 542 0.04 -23.02 -33.64
CA GLY A 542 0.68 -22.81 -34.95
C GLY A 542 0.07 -21.64 -35.75
N ALA A 543 -0.55 -20.66 -35.08
CA ALA A 543 -1.27 -19.54 -35.70
C ALA A 543 -0.33 -18.44 -36.22
N ILE A 544 0.40 -18.74 -37.31
CA ILE A 544 1.47 -17.90 -37.88
C ILE A 544 1.01 -16.49 -38.26
N ASP A 545 -0.17 -16.37 -38.87
CA ASP A 545 -0.64 -15.09 -39.40
C ASP A 545 -0.90 -14.08 -38.28
N TYR A 546 -1.44 -14.56 -37.15
CA TYR A 546 -1.58 -13.77 -35.92
C TYR A 546 -0.22 -13.45 -35.30
N GLY A 547 0.66 -14.45 -35.18
CA GLY A 547 2.01 -14.26 -34.64
C GLY A 547 2.82 -13.19 -35.39
N LYS A 548 2.75 -13.16 -36.72
CA LYS A 548 3.40 -12.12 -37.54
C LYS A 548 2.79 -10.73 -37.33
N LYS A 549 1.46 -10.61 -37.25
CA LYS A 549 0.79 -9.34 -36.98
C LYS A 549 1.23 -8.75 -35.64
N PHE A 550 1.25 -9.59 -34.59
CA PHE A 550 1.67 -9.15 -33.25
C PHE A 550 3.14 -8.79 -33.18
N HIS A 551 4.02 -9.52 -33.87
CA HIS A 551 5.43 -9.18 -33.93
C HIS A 551 5.66 -7.75 -34.49
N VAL A 552 5.00 -7.40 -35.59
CA VAL A 552 5.06 -6.04 -36.17
C VAL A 552 4.53 -4.98 -35.19
N GLU A 553 3.45 -5.28 -34.48
CA GLU A 553 2.88 -4.37 -33.49
C GLU A 553 3.82 -4.16 -32.28
N ILE A 554 4.44 -5.22 -31.78
CA ILE A 554 5.41 -5.19 -30.68
C ILE A 554 6.65 -4.36 -31.05
N GLU A 555 7.17 -4.51 -32.27
CA GLU A 555 8.28 -3.69 -32.78
C GLU A 555 7.87 -2.21 -32.86
N ARG A 556 6.68 -1.91 -33.38
CA ARG A 556 6.14 -0.54 -33.47
C ARG A 556 6.01 0.13 -32.10
N LEU A 557 5.65 -0.63 -31.07
CA LEU A 557 5.53 -0.14 -29.69
C LEU A 557 6.88 -0.07 -28.95
N GLY A 558 7.96 -0.57 -29.56
CA GLY A 558 9.30 -0.64 -28.93
C GLY A 558 9.35 -1.53 -27.69
N LEU A 559 8.41 -2.48 -27.56
CA LEU A 559 8.30 -3.33 -26.36
C LEU A 559 9.39 -4.40 -26.34
N ALA A 560 9.79 -4.95 -27.49
CA ALA A 560 10.83 -5.97 -27.60
C ALA A 560 12.23 -5.48 -27.15
N ASP A 561 12.51 -4.18 -27.31
CA ASP A 561 13.76 -3.57 -26.84
C ASP A 561 13.81 -3.38 -25.33
N ARG A 562 12.64 -3.27 -24.68
CA ARG A 562 12.49 -3.00 -23.25
C ARG A 562 12.40 -4.28 -22.43
N ASP A 563 11.80 -5.34 -22.98
CA ASP A 563 11.60 -6.61 -22.31
C ASP A 563 12.23 -7.79 -23.09
N HIS A 564 13.36 -8.27 -22.59
CA HIS A 564 14.10 -9.39 -23.18
C HIS A 564 13.29 -10.71 -23.19
N VAL A 565 12.35 -10.89 -22.26
CA VAL A 565 11.50 -12.09 -22.21
C VAL A 565 10.57 -12.15 -23.43
N LEU A 566 10.06 -11.00 -23.86
CA LEU A 566 9.18 -10.90 -25.03
C LEU A 566 9.92 -11.30 -26.32
N GLY A 567 11.18 -10.89 -26.47
CA GLY A 567 12.04 -11.30 -27.58
C GLY A 567 12.20 -12.83 -27.66
N ASN A 568 12.42 -13.48 -26.52
CA ASN A 568 12.57 -14.94 -26.44
C ASN A 568 11.29 -15.69 -26.82
N ILE A 569 10.13 -15.14 -26.45
CA ILE A 569 8.83 -15.71 -26.80
C ILE A 569 8.56 -15.58 -28.29
N ILE A 570 8.97 -14.49 -28.94
CA ILE A 570 8.84 -14.34 -30.40
C ILE A 570 9.71 -15.38 -31.12
N VAL A 571 10.96 -15.59 -30.67
CA VAL A 571 11.82 -16.66 -31.20
C VAL A 571 11.14 -18.03 -31.04
N ASN A 572 10.63 -18.33 -29.84
CA ASN A 572 9.93 -19.58 -29.58
C ASN A 572 8.66 -19.75 -30.44
N MET A 573 7.90 -18.66 -30.65
CA MET A 573 6.69 -18.68 -31.48
C MET A 573 7.04 -19.04 -32.93
N TYR A 574 8.00 -18.36 -33.55
CA TYR A 574 8.42 -18.71 -34.91
C TYR A 574 9.05 -20.10 -35.01
N ALA A 575 9.82 -20.51 -33.99
CA ALA A 575 10.44 -21.83 -33.92
C ALA A 575 9.39 -22.95 -33.88
N ARG A 576 8.36 -22.85 -33.01
CA ARG A 576 7.28 -23.83 -32.91
C ARG A 576 6.36 -23.82 -34.13
N CYS A 577 6.20 -22.67 -34.78
CA CYS A 577 5.48 -22.55 -36.04
C CYS A 577 6.28 -23.03 -37.27
N GLY A 578 7.52 -23.51 -37.11
CA GLY A 578 8.35 -24.04 -38.21
C GLY A 578 9.02 -22.98 -39.10
N LEU A 579 8.94 -21.70 -38.76
CA LEU A 579 9.56 -20.58 -39.50
C LEU A 579 10.94 -20.26 -38.94
N LEU A 580 11.86 -21.22 -39.05
CA LEU A 580 13.19 -21.16 -38.44
C LEU A 580 14.07 -20.01 -38.95
N SER A 581 13.94 -19.62 -40.22
CA SER A 581 14.69 -18.49 -40.79
C SER A 581 14.36 -17.17 -40.08
N ILE A 582 13.07 -16.93 -39.84
CA ILE A 582 12.60 -15.73 -39.12
C ILE A 582 12.96 -15.85 -37.64
N ALA A 583 12.83 -17.04 -37.03
CA ALA A 583 13.26 -17.26 -35.65
C ALA A 583 14.75 -16.92 -35.45
N LYS A 584 15.62 -17.32 -36.39
CA LYS A 584 17.05 -17.01 -36.39
C LYS A 584 17.33 -15.51 -36.60
N GLU A 585 16.56 -14.84 -37.46
CA GLU A 585 16.67 -13.39 -37.67
C GLU A 585 16.34 -12.61 -36.39
N VAL A 586 15.22 -12.94 -35.74
CA VAL A 586 14.80 -12.31 -34.47
C VAL A 586 15.83 -12.59 -33.38
N PHE A 587 16.30 -13.84 -33.26
CA PHE A 587 17.34 -14.23 -32.32
C PHE A 587 18.63 -13.41 -32.49
N ASN A 588 19.04 -13.14 -33.74
CA ASN A 588 20.21 -12.34 -34.00
C ASN A 588 20.07 -10.87 -33.59
N LYS A 589 18.83 -10.33 -33.62
CA LYS A 589 18.51 -8.95 -33.21
C LYS A 589 18.39 -8.76 -31.69
N LEU A 590 18.36 -9.84 -30.89
CA LEU A 590 18.26 -9.75 -29.43
C LEU A 590 19.50 -9.07 -28.82
N ARG A 591 19.28 -8.10 -27.91
CA ARG A 591 20.36 -7.42 -27.16
C ARG A 591 21.07 -8.35 -26.17
N VAL A 592 20.29 -9.23 -25.53
CA VAL A 592 20.78 -10.22 -24.57
C VAL A 592 20.26 -11.59 -25.02
N ARG A 593 21.18 -12.52 -25.27
CA ARG A 593 20.88 -13.91 -25.61
C ARG A 593 21.10 -14.77 -24.38
N ASP A 594 20.05 -14.99 -23.62
CA ASP A 594 20.06 -15.82 -22.41
C ASP A 594 19.83 -17.29 -22.75
N VAL A 595 19.89 -18.16 -21.73
CA VAL A 595 19.67 -19.61 -21.87
C VAL A 595 18.34 -19.94 -22.56
N THR A 596 17.28 -19.14 -22.30
CA THR A 596 15.95 -19.40 -22.85
C THR A 596 15.89 -19.12 -24.35
N SER A 597 16.52 -18.04 -24.82
CA SER A 597 16.62 -17.71 -26.25
C SER A 597 17.32 -18.80 -27.08
N TRP A 598 18.48 -19.28 -26.60
CA TRP A 598 19.25 -20.36 -27.23
C TRP A 598 18.48 -21.67 -27.24
N THR A 599 17.90 -22.04 -26.09
CA THR A 599 17.14 -23.28 -25.94
C THR A 599 15.89 -23.29 -26.82
N ALA A 600 15.17 -22.16 -26.93
CA ALA A 600 14.00 -22.04 -27.81
C ALA A 600 14.37 -22.24 -29.28
N LEU A 601 15.46 -21.61 -29.75
CA LEU A 601 15.94 -21.76 -31.13
C LEU A 601 16.36 -23.22 -31.40
N MET A 602 17.20 -23.79 -30.55
CA MET A 602 17.65 -25.18 -30.66
C MET A 602 16.48 -26.17 -30.65
N THR A 603 15.48 -25.93 -29.80
CA THR A 603 14.27 -26.76 -29.74
C THR A 603 13.54 -26.78 -31.07
N GLY A 604 13.35 -25.62 -31.72
CA GLY A 604 12.73 -25.54 -33.05
C GLY A 604 13.47 -26.35 -34.12
N TYR A 605 14.80 -26.20 -34.19
CA TYR A 605 15.65 -26.93 -35.14
C TYR A 605 15.67 -28.45 -34.85
N ALA A 606 15.69 -28.83 -33.56
CA ALA A 606 15.64 -30.23 -33.14
C ALA A 606 14.34 -30.92 -33.57
N HIS A 607 13.19 -30.23 -33.45
CA HIS A 607 11.88 -30.75 -33.85
C HIS A 607 11.80 -31.08 -35.34
N LEU A 608 12.43 -30.26 -36.19
CA LEU A 608 12.51 -30.44 -37.65
C LEU A 608 13.62 -31.39 -38.11
N GLY A 609 14.38 -31.96 -37.18
CA GLY A 609 15.43 -32.95 -37.47
C GLY A 609 16.74 -32.36 -38.01
N GLN A 610 16.94 -31.06 -37.88
CA GLN A 610 18.17 -30.36 -38.30
C GLN A 610 19.23 -30.43 -37.19
N SER A 611 19.74 -31.62 -36.91
CA SER A 611 20.63 -31.87 -35.77
C SER A 611 21.96 -31.10 -35.83
N GLU A 612 22.52 -30.90 -37.02
CA GLU A 612 23.79 -30.15 -37.19
C GLU A 612 23.66 -28.68 -36.78
N ASP A 613 22.55 -28.02 -37.12
CA ASP A 613 22.29 -26.65 -36.68
C ASP A 613 22.15 -26.57 -35.16
N VAL A 614 21.49 -27.55 -34.52
CA VAL A 614 21.36 -27.62 -33.05
C VAL A 614 22.73 -27.67 -32.39
N PHE A 615 23.66 -28.45 -32.94
CA PHE A 615 25.02 -28.53 -32.45
C PHE A 615 25.80 -27.23 -32.65
N GLN A 616 25.66 -26.60 -33.82
CA GLN A 616 26.28 -25.31 -34.09
C GLN A 616 25.80 -24.23 -33.11
N PHE A 617 24.50 -24.23 -32.77
CA PHE A 617 23.94 -23.30 -31.80
C PHE A 617 24.40 -23.60 -30.37
N PHE A 618 24.51 -24.87 -29.98
CA PHE A 618 25.07 -25.24 -28.69
C PHE A 618 26.52 -24.77 -28.54
N ASP A 619 27.36 -25.01 -29.55
CA ASP A 619 28.75 -24.56 -29.54
C ASP A 619 28.84 -23.02 -29.52
N GLY A 620 27.90 -22.32 -30.17
CA GLY A 620 27.75 -20.87 -30.11
C GLY A 620 27.36 -20.36 -28.72
N MET A 621 26.43 -21.03 -28.05
CA MET A 621 25.99 -20.70 -26.69
C MET A 621 27.16 -20.78 -25.68
N ILE A 622 28.01 -21.80 -25.80
CA ILE A 622 29.21 -21.96 -24.96
C ILE A 622 30.22 -20.84 -25.25
N LYS A 623 30.42 -20.47 -26.52
CA LYS A 623 31.32 -19.37 -26.91
C LYS A 623 30.87 -18.01 -26.38
N ASP A 624 29.56 -17.77 -26.31
CA ASP A 624 28.97 -16.56 -25.73
C ASP A 624 28.96 -16.60 -24.17
N HIS A 625 29.65 -17.58 -23.56
CA HIS A 625 29.75 -17.79 -22.12
C HIS A 625 28.40 -17.99 -21.41
N VAL A 626 27.40 -18.49 -22.13
CA VAL A 626 26.08 -18.80 -21.57
C VAL A 626 26.06 -20.25 -21.10
N ARG A 627 25.83 -20.47 -19.80
CA ARG A 627 25.82 -21.82 -19.22
C ARG A 627 24.56 -22.62 -19.62
N PRO A 628 24.69 -23.81 -20.22
CA PRO A 628 23.56 -24.68 -20.50
C PRO A 628 22.82 -25.11 -19.24
N ASN A 629 21.51 -25.32 -19.34
CA ASN A 629 20.69 -25.89 -18.27
C ASN A 629 20.22 -27.31 -18.59
N LEU A 630 19.45 -27.91 -17.68
CA LEU A 630 18.82 -29.23 -17.85
C LEU A 630 18.08 -29.33 -19.20
N VAL A 631 17.26 -28.33 -19.54
CA VAL A 631 16.47 -28.36 -20.78
C VAL A 631 17.36 -28.27 -22.02
N THR A 632 18.41 -27.44 -21.99
CA THR A 632 19.37 -27.33 -23.10
C THR A 632 20.03 -28.68 -23.40
N TYR A 633 20.54 -29.36 -22.37
CA TYR A 633 21.16 -30.68 -22.54
C TYR A 633 20.19 -31.72 -23.06
N LEU A 634 18.95 -31.74 -22.54
CA LEU A 634 17.92 -32.64 -23.05
C LEU A 634 17.67 -32.43 -24.54
N VAL A 635 17.57 -31.19 -25.02
CA VAL A 635 17.37 -30.86 -26.45
C VAL A 635 18.53 -31.35 -27.31
N VAL A 636 19.78 -31.15 -26.88
CA VAL A 636 20.96 -31.60 -27.63
C VAL A 636 21.05 -33.14 -27.66
N LEU A 637 20.79 -33.81 -26.53
CA LEU A 637 20.76 -35.27 -26.47
C LEU A 637 19.65 -35.86 -27.35
N MET A 638 18.47 -35.22 -27.41
CA MET A 638 17.42 -35.61 -28.35
C MET A 638 17.87 -35.47 -29.81
N ALA A 639 18.62 -34.41 -30.15
CA ALA A 639 19.20 -34.24 -31.48
C ALA A 639 20.24 -35.33 -31.80
N CYS A 640 21.09 -35.71 -30.84
CA CYS A 640 22.01 -36.85 -30.95
C CYS A 640 21.27 -38.17 -31.15
N ASN A 641 20.17 -38.39 -30.42
CA ASN A 641 19.37 -39.61 -30.53
C ASN A 641 18.74 -39.73 -31.94
N ARG A 642 18.13 -38.64 -32.44
CA ARG A 642 17.57 -38.59 -33.80
C ARG A 642 18.61 -38.78 -34.90
N ALA A 643 19.82 -38.22 -34.72
CA ALA A 643 20.93 -38.37 -35.65
C ALA A 643 21.73 -39.67 -35.47
N THR A 644 21.40 -40.50 -34.46
CA THR A 644 22.14 -41.72 -34.08
C THR A 644 23.64 -41.49 -33.80
N LEU A 645 23.99 -40.32 -33.26
CA LEU A 645 25.37 -39.92 -32.97
C LEU A 645 25.79 -40.31 -31.54
N PHE A 646 26.28 -41.55 -31.39
CA PHE A 646 26.65 -42.10 -30.09
C PHE A 646 27.82 -41.36 -29.41
N ASP A 647 28.95 -41.18 -30.10
CA ASP A 647 30.18 -40.64 -29.48
C ASP A 647 29.97 -39.20 -28.97
N ARG A 648 29.19 -38.41 -29.70
CA ARG A 648 28.84 -37.04 -29.30
C ARG A 648 27.85 -37.02 -28.11
N SER A 649 26.91 -37.95 -28.07
CA SER A 649 25.98 -38.07 -26.93
C SER A 649 26.69 -38.39 -25.63
N GLN A 650 27.65 -39.32 -25.67
CA GLN A 650 28.42 -39.71 -24.48
C GLN A 650 29.26 -38.55 -23.95
N THR A 651 30.01 -37.88 -24.83
CA THR A 651 30.83 -36.71 -24.45
C THR A 651 29.98 -35.57 -23.86
N LEU A 652 28.81 -35.29 -24.45
CA LEU A 652 27.88 -34.30 -23.91
C LEU A 652 27.30 -34.70 -22.55
N PHE A 653 26.92 -35.97 -22.38
CA PHE A 653 26.37 -36.48 -21.12
C PHE A 653 27.39 -36.40 -19.98
N GLU A 654 28.66 -36.71 -20.25
CA GLU A 654 29.75 -36.55 -19.29
C GLU A 654 30.01 -35.06 -18.98
N SER A 655 30.09 -34.20 -20.00
CA SER A 655 30.31 -32.74 -19.85
C SER A 655 29.27 -32.04 -18.98
N MET A 656 28.05 -32.60 -18.93
CA MET A 656 26.93 -32.07 -18.17
C MET A 656 27.29 -31.96 -16.68
N THR A 657 27.92 -33.01 -16.13
CA THR A 657 28.32 -33.05 -14.71
C THR A 657 29.71 -32.45 -14.50
N THR A 658 30.67 -32.77 -15.37
CA THR A 658 32.10 -32.47 -15.16
C THR A 658 32.46 -31.01 -15.46
N GLU A 659 31.87 -30.42 -16.50
CA GLU A 659 32.22 -29.07 -16.96
C GLU A 659 31.18 -28.02 -16.53
N HIS A 660 29.91 -28.40 -16.49
CA HIS A 660 28.80 -27.45 -16.29
C HIS A 660 28.07 -27.61 -14.95
N GLY A 661 28.38 -28.65 -14.17
CA GLY A 661 27.80 -28.89 -12.84
C GLY A 661 26.29 -29.13 -12.86
N VAL A 662 25.74 -29.56 -13.99
CA VAL A 662 24.32 -29.91 -14.15
C VAL A 662 24.15 -31.40 -13.90
N PHE A 663 23.36 -31.78 -12.91
CA PHE A 663 23.11 -33.19 -12.61
C PHE A 663 22.09 -33.80 -13.57
N PRO A 664 22.38 -34.93 -14.23
CA PRO A 664 21.44 -35.58 -15.15
C PRO A 664 20.11 -35.96 -14.47
N ALA A 665 19.00 -35.51 -15.05
CA ALA A 665 17.66 -35.96 -14.70
C ALA A 665 17.24 -37.23 -15.46
N LEU A 666 16.16 -37.88 -15.04
CA LEU A 666 15.65 -39.15 -15.58
C LEU A 666 15.47 -39.12 -17.12
N GLU A 667 15.04 -37.99 -17.66
CA GLU A 667 14.80 -37.78 -19.09
C GLU A 667 16.10 -37.86 -19.91
N HIS A 668 17.22 -37.39 -19.34
CA HIS A 668 18.53 -37.44 -19.99
C HIS A 668 19.03 -38.89 -20.07
N HIS A 669 18.91 -39.64 -18.98
CA HIS A 669 19.24 -41.07 -18.95
C HIS A 669 18.40 -41.85 -19.95
N THR A 670 17.09 -41.58 -19.99
CA THR A 670 16.17 -42.19 -20.96
C THR A 670 16.62 -41.94 -22.39
N CYS A 671 17.01 -40.71 -22.72
CA CYS A 671 17.44 -40.33 -24.06
C CYS A 671 18.73 -41.07 -24.50
N VAL A 672 19.70 -41.20 -23.60
CA VAL A 672 20.97 -41.91 -23.86
C VAL A 672 20.75 -43.41 -23.97
N ILE A 673 19.89 -44.00 -23.12
CA ILE A 673 19.55 -45.43 -23.16
C ILE A 673 18.84 -45.78 -24.48
N ASP A 674 17.86 -44.98 -24.92
CA ASP A 674 17.20 -45.19 -26.22
C ASP A 674 18.21 -45.10 -27.38
N LEU A 675 19.13 -44.13 -27.35
CA LEU A 675 20.19 -44.02 -28.35
C LEU A 675 21.13 -45.24 -28.37
N LEU A 676 21.55 -45.73 -27.20
CA LEU A 676 22.36 -46.95 -27.06
C LEU A 676 21.64 -48.17 -27.63
N GLY A 677 20.35 -48.30 -27.33
CA GLY A 677 19.48 -49.34 -27.88
C GLY A 677 19.38 -49.26 -29.40
N ARG A 678 19.13 -48.07 -29.97
CA ARG A 678 19.08 -47.86 -31.43
C ARG A 678 20.40 -48.14 -32.13
N SER A 679 21.52 -47.91 -31.45
CA SER A 679 22.87 -48.11 -31.98
C SER A 679 23.39 -49.55 -31.80
N GLY A 680 22.60 -50.45 -31.20
CA GLY A 680 22.96 -51.86 -31.00
C GLY A 680 23.91 -52.12 -29.83
N LYS A 681 24.25 -51.11 -29.03
CA LYS A 681 25.14 -51.24 -27.86
C LYS A 681 24.34 -51.59 -26.59
N LEU A 682 23.66 -52.74 -26.62
CA LEU A 682 22.73 -53.17 -25.57
C LEU A 682 23.40 -53.42 -24.21
N ASP A 683 24.65 -53.89 -24.20
CA ASP A 683 25.39 -54.15 -22.96
C ASP A 683 25.68 -52.86 -22.17
N LEU A 684 26.05 -51.79 -22.88
CA LEU A 684 26.26 -50.46 -22.28
C LEU A 684 24.94 -49.86 -21.78
N ALA A 685 23.83 -50.11 -22.48
CA ALA A 685 22.50 -49.66 -22.04
C ALA A 685 22.11 -50.31 -20.71
N ILE A 686 22.31 -51.62 -20.54
CA ILE A 686 22.09 -52.31 -19.26
C ILE A 686 23.00 -51.77 -18.16
N LEU A 687 24.28 -51.53 -18.48
CA LEU A 687 25.25 -51.09 -17.47
C LEU A 687 24.86 -49.73 -16.91
N MET A 688 24.47 -48.79 -17.77
CA MET A 688 23.97 -47.48 -17.39
C MET A 688 22.65 -47.53 -16.60
N ILE A 689 21.79 -48.52 -16.89
CA ILE A 689 20.57 -48.78 -16.11
C ILE A 689 20.92 -49.26 -14.69
N ARG A 690 21.92 -50.14 -14.55
CA ARG A 690 22.35 -50.70 -13.25
C ARG A 690 23.07 -49.69 -12.37
N GLU A 691 23.78 -48.75 -12.97
CA GLU A 691 24.47 -47.67 -12.26
C GLU A 691 23.52 -46.53 -11.83
N ASN A 692 22.27 -46.54 -12.32
CA ASN A 692 21.33 -45.49 -12.02
C ASN A 692 20.74 -45.65 -10.61
N ALA A 693 20.79 -44.59 -9.81
CA ALA A 693 20.31 -44.60 -8.41
C ALA A 693 18.78 -44.45 -8.29
N HIS A 694 18.09 -44.06 -9.37
CA HIS A 694 16.65 -43.84 -9.40
C HIS A 694 15.91 -44.96 -10.14
N PRO A 695 14.71 -45.35 -9.68
CA PRO A 695 13.87 -46.29 -10.42
C PRO A 695 13.50 -45.70 -11.78
N LEU A 696 13.82 -46.44 -12.84
CA LEU A 696 13.52 -46.04 -14.22
C LEU A 696 12.05 -46.35 -14.53
N ASP A 697 11.39 -45.43 -15.25
CA ASP A 697 10.01 -45.62 -15.72
C ASP A 697 9.89 -46.75 -16.76
N SER A 698 8.69 -47.33 -16.85
CA SER A 698 8.34 -48.41 -17.78
C SER A 698 8.67 -48.09 -19.25
N VAL A 699 8.67 -46.81 -19.62
CA VAL A 699 9.00 -46.29 -20.96
C VAL A 699 10.46 -46.59 -21.35
N VAL A 700 11.38 -46.57 -20.39
CA VAL A 700 12.80 -46.84 -20.63
C VAL A 700 13.00 -48.32 -20.95
N TRP A 701 12.36 -49.19 -20.17
CA TRP A 701 12.40 -50.62 -20.39
C TRP A 701 11.71 -51.03 -21.69
N GLN A 702 10.61 -50.37 -22.07
CA GLN A 702 9.95 -50.57 -23.37
C GLN A 702 10.86 -50.19 -24.55
N SER A 703 11.59 -49.08 -24.44
CA SER A 703 12.55 -48.65 -25.46
C SER A 703 13.70 -49.66 -25.62
N LEU A 704 14.23 -50.18 -24.50
CA LEU A 704 15.24 -51.23 -24.51
C LEU A 704 14.70 -52.55 -25.09
N LEU A 705 13.48 -52.95 -24.75
CA LEU A 705 12.84 -54.15 -25.29
C LEU A 705 12.66 -54.07 -26.82
N ASN A 706 12.24 -52.89 -27.33
CA ASN A 706 12.15 -52.63 -28.77
C ASN A 706 13.53 -52.70 -29.45
N ALA A 707 14.58 -52.21 -28.80
CA ALA A 707 15.95 -52.35 -29.28
C ALA A 707 16.41 -53.82 -29.30
N CYS A 708 16.12 -54.60 -28.26
CA CYS A 708 16.43 -56.03 -28.19
C CYS A 708 15.73 -56.82 -29.29
N LYS A 709 14.47 -56.49 -29.59
CA LYS A 709 13.73 -57.06 -30.73
C LYS A 709 14.42 -56.76 -32.06
N ARG A 710 14.93 -55.54 -32.22
CA ARG A 710 15.61 -55.08 -33.45
C ARG A 710 16.98 -55.76 -33.67
N TRP A 711 17.74 -55.98 -32.59
CA TRP A 711 19.10 -56.50 -32.66
C TRP A 711 19.23 -57.99 -32.29
N GLY A 712 18.13 -58.65 -31.93
CA GLY A 712 18.08 -60.09 -31.69
C GLY A 712 18.62 -60.57 -30.34
N SER A 713 18.70 -59.69 -29.32
CA SER A 713 19.19 -60.07 -27.98
C SER A 713 18.06 -60.58 -27.08
N THR A 714 17.92 -61.90 -26.97
CA THR A 714 16.85 -62.55 -26.19
C THR A 714 17.04 -62.39 -24.68
N GLN A 715 18.28 -62.47 -24.19
CA GLN A 715 18.60 -62.46 -22.76
C GLN A 715 18.31 -61.08 -22.11
N ILE A 716 18.68 -60.00 -22.80
CA ILE A 716 18.40 -58.62 -22.35
C ILE A 716 16.92 -58.29 -22.51
N GLY A 717 16.28 -58.80 -23.56
CA GLY A 717 14.84 -58.66 -23.79
C GLY A 717 13.99 -59.29 -22.68
N GLU A 718 14.32 -60.50 -22.20
CA GLU A 718 13.63 -61.13 -21.07
C GLU A 718 13.77 -60.32 -19.78
N GLN A 719 14.95 -59.76 -19.52
CA GLN A 719 15.19 -58.91 -18.35
C GLN A 719 14.38 -57.61 -18.43
N ALA A 720 14.33 -56.96 -19.60
CA ALA A 720 13.52 -55.76 -19.81
C ALA A 720 12.02 -56.06 -19.64
N PHE A 721 11.54 -57.19 -20.17
CA PHE A 721 10.13 -57.60 -20.07
C PHE A 721 9.68 -57.84 -18.63
N LYS A 722 10.49 -58.51 -17.81
CA LYS A 722 10.18 -58.73 -16.38
C LYS A 722 10.03 -57.42 -15.60
N ASN A 723 10.97 -56.49 -15.78
CA ASN A 723 10.92 -55.20 -15.09
C ASN A 723 9.75 -54.30 -15.52
N ILE A 724 9.26 -54.43 -16.77
CA ILE A 724 8.01 -53.76 -17.18
C ILE A 724 6.82 -54.36 -16.44
N PHE A 725 6.77 -55.69 -16.32
CA PHE A 725 5.66 -56.40 -15.70
C PHE A 725 5.57 -56.17 -14.19
N ASP A 726 6.71 -56.02 -13.51
CA ASP A 726 6.78 -55.74 -12.07
C ASP A 726 6.40 -54.29 -11.71
N GLN A 727 6.26 -53.39 -12.70
CA GLN A 727 5.87 -51.98 -12.52
C GLN A 727 4.40 -51.68 -12.87
N ILE A 728 3.65 -52.67 -13.37
CA ILE A 728 2.21 -52.63 -13.64
C ILE A 728 1.48 -53.23 -12.43
#